data_AF-A0A2N5W101-F1
#
_entry.id   AF-A0A2N5W101-F1
#
_cell.length_a   1.000
_cell.length_b   1.000
_cell.length_c   1.000
_cell.angle_alpha   90.00
_cell.angle_beta   90.00
_cell.angle_gamma   90.00
#
_symmetry.space_group_name_H-M   'P 1'
#
loop_
_entity.id
_entity.type
_entity.pdbx_description
1 polymer ?
#
loop_
_entity_poly.entity_id
_entity_poly.type
_entity_poly.pdbx_seq_one_letter_code
_entity_poly.pdbx_strand_id
1 'polypeptide(L)'
;MRDLSTADIIRILAKRHQLSSEDVAQMKSMYIDGNQATRPPARTDEEKKNDPRQQNIVVEGYSLDYQNADEIVAPILRNLSRLSQQWSSQKYLAPYTSLIGPSMIGKTRLLMELSKHVCVIYICLRPTTSTGYPPRSSLADLILKDKIDFIELSTAIFDAVTAFFTKQDMTINAQDRLKEWNDYCKPPAEQFAKDVHSKMVGPKIRSLTRPVQALLKATQFVAKSGLKVLLAIDEARELLVQKPSSEVSPFRHWRRALATVPSKCGFFAIMTDTTSQVSNFSPSLKNDPSARPTVGENKLFAPIYNIATIDVLCNNRSPATWENLLAKERLFSYGCPFFGTYIQCARKTHDVERIVEELITTAEAKLLCRSSIELGANELTEGRIFALLGSTIQPQLYPASKLNSELVSSHVAHCLYIDQVRERIVADYPSQFAFSAAANGFLASDEARWVTCIEQLAVVLRQGLISSGNAGELASRIILLLAMQQTMRKVVLPPEDNTESIDYIYSVPLVDFLTTLTGLEADKINLGAISKENRYTLLTEGHIFWNHFINITFTPGPDDFMQFLYRGLAVQCKPNQVGFDQLFSIYLKRESNPELNKDDITFCGVQVKNAKSNVNLKKEGPKWTDKSGKININALNPYLVILIDCHGTIQENKIPTSDESHRRGTLLLFGLSQISCLTTAITEALETLLAIDPDIASFSNDPEIEKYVKSVLPCAYPTRISDQKILQKRTFDSTRSQASNAKGKGVQQNLDDKSDVMLGSESSGDHGQNETAKTKTQDNIKTSKRTGNKSKKQRGRLFPQKK
;
A
#
# COMPACT_ATOMS: atom_id res chain seq x y z
N MET A 1 -8.81 -26.48 -36.89
CA MET A 1 -7.57 -27.23 -36.56
C MET A 1 -6.56 -26.32 -35.82
N ARG A 2 -7.01 -25.47 -34.89
CA ARG A 2 -6.12 -24.79 -33.92
C ARG A 2 -6.56 -25.03 -32.47
N ASP A 3 -7.61 -25.82 -32.31
CA ASP A 3 -8.49 -25.93 -31.14
C ASP A 3 -8.65 -27.41 -30.74
N LEU A 4 -7.68 -28.23 -31.16
CA LEU A 4 -7.60 -29.67 -30.90
C LEU A 4 -6.49 -29.89 -29.87
N SER A 5 -6.77 -30.68 -28.83
CA SER A 5 -5.74 -31.04 -27.85
C SER A 5 -4.61 -31.84 -28.51
N THR A 6 -3.42 -31.87 -27.91
CA THR A 6 -2.32 -32.71 -28.39
C THR A 6 -2.73 -34.20 -28.48
N ALA A 7 -3.60 -34.67 -27.58
CA ALA A 7 -4.15 -36.02 -27.64
C ALA A 7 -5.06 -36.26 -28.86
N ASP A 8 -5.83 -35.25 -29.27
CA ASP A 8 -6.68 -35.31 -30.47
C ASP A 8 -5.87 -35.15 -31.75
N ILE A 9 -4.83 -34.31 -31.76
CA ILE A 9 -3.87 -34.21 -32.87
C ILE A 9 -3.16 -35.55 -33.09
N ILE A 10 -2.66 -36.19 -32.01
CA ILE A 10 -2.04 -37.52 -32.09
C ILE A 10 -3.06 -38.58 -32.56
N ARG A 11 -4.31 -38.57 -32.06
CA ARG A 11 -5.38 -39.46 -32.56
C ARG A 11 -5.67 -39.28 -34.04
N ILE A 12 -5.73 -38.03 -34.51
CA ILE A 12 -6.01 -37.69 -35.91
C ILE A 12 -4.85 -38.12 -36.82
N LEU A 13 -3.60 -37.88 -36.40
CA LEU A 13 -2.41 -38.34 -37.14
C LEU A 13 -2.32 -39.87 -37.19
N ALA A 14 -2.50 -40.55 -36.06
CA ALA A 14 -2.51 -42.00 -35.99
C ALA A 14 -3.57 -42.62 -36.92
N LYS A 15 -4.80 -42.09 -36.88
CA LYS A 15 -5.92 -42.56 -37.72
C LYS A 15 -5.74 -42.20 -39.20
N ARG A 16 -5.01 -41.12 -39.53
CA ARG A 16 -4.71 -40.70 -40.90
C ARG A 16 -3.57 -41.50 -41.54
N HIS A 17 -2.59 -41.92 -40.75
CA HIS A 17 -1.37 -42.59 -41.22
C HIS A 17 -1.29 -44.08 -40.87
N GLN A 18 -2.34 -44.65 -40.26
CA GLN A 18 -2.42 -46.06 -39.84
C GLN A 18 -1.26 -46.50 -38.93
N LEU A 19 -0.83 -45.60 -38.05
CA LEU A 19 0.26 -45.85 -37.10
C LEU A 19 -0.12 -46.94 -36.10
N SER A 20 0.84 -47.78 -35.71
CA SER A 20 0.64 -48.83 -34.73
C SER A 20 0.44 -48.29 -33.31
N SER A 21 0.00 -49.16 -32.40
CA SER A 21 -0.09 -48.82 -30.97
C SER A 21 1.26 -48.48 -30.34
N GLU A 22 2.37 -49.03 -30.86
CA GLU A 22 3.72 -48.72 -30.40
C GLU A 22 4.21 -47.37 -30.95
N ASP A 23 3.99 -47.07 -32.23
CA ASP A 23 4.31 -45.75 -32.82
C ASP A 23 3.60 -44.61 -32.05
N VAL A 24 2.32 -44.83 -31.70
CA VAL A 24 1.52 -43.85 -30.94
C VAL A 24 1.97 -43.74 -29.48
N ALA A 25 2.53 -44.80 -28.89
CA ALA A 25 3.15 -44.73 -27.57
C ALA A 25 4.51 -43.99 -27.63
N GLN A 26 5.32 -44.24 -28.66
CA GLN A 26 6.61 -43.58 -28.85
C GLN A 26 6.47 -42.10 -29.16
N MET A 27 5.49 -41.69 -29.99
CA MET A 27 5.17 -40.26 -30.20
C MET A 27 4.72 -39.56 -28.92
N LYS A 28 4.02 -40.27 -28.01
CA LYS A 28 3.66 -39.73 -26.69
C LYS A 28 4.87 -39.58 -25.77
N SER A 29 5.77 -40.57 -25.73
CA SER A 29 7.04 -40.45 -24.99
C SER A 29 7.82 -39.25 -25.52
N MET A 30 8.10 -39.18 -26.82
CA MET A 30 8.90 -38.08 -27.40
C MET A 30 8.31 -36.68 -27.16
N TYR A 31 6.99 -36.56 -27.03
CA TYR A 31 6.33 -35.28 -26.68
C TYR A 31 6.40 -34.97 -25.18
N ILE A 32 6.34 -35.99 -24.31
CA ILE A 32 6.55 -35.84 -22.86
C ILE A 32 8.03 -35.52 -22.58
N ASP A 33 8.96 -36.29 -23.15
CA ASP A 33 10.41 -36.09 -23.07
C ASP A 33 10.83 -34.72 -23.64
N GLY A 34 10.14 -34.23 -24.69
CA GLY A 34 10.34 -32.90 -25.25
C GLY A 34 9.96 -31.74 -24.30
N ASN A 35 9.00 -31.94 -23.40
CA ASN A 35 8.70 -31.01 -22.31
C ASN A 35 9.47 -31.33 -21.01
N GLN A 36 9.95 -32.57 -20.84
CA GLN A 36 10.92 -32.95 -19.81
C GLN A 36 12.36 -32.64 -20.24
N ALA A 37 12.58 -31.40 -20.70
CA ALA A 37 13.88 -30.76 -20.54
C ALA A 37 14.15 -30.70 -19.03
N THR A 38 14.91 -31.68 -18.53
CA THR A 38 15.04 -31.98 -17.09
C THR A 38 15.33 -30.71 -16.30
N ARG A 39 14.38 -30.31 -15.42
CA ARG A 39 14.56 -29.17 -14.50
C ARG A 39 15.91 -29.41 -13.80
N PRO A 40 16.95 -28.57 -14.03
CA PRO A 40 18.21 -28.75 -13.33
C PRO A 40 17.92 -28.65 -11.83
N PRO A 41 18.59 -29.46 -10.98
CA PRO A 41 18.23 -29.60 -9.58
C PRO A 41 18.10 -28.22 -8.92
N ALA A 42 17.07 -28.07 -8.08
CA ALA A 42 16.74 -26.80 -7.46
C ALA A 42 17.98 -26.25 -6.75
N ARG A 43 18.56 -25.19 -7.33
CA ARG A 43 19.78 -24.56 -6.82
C ARG A 43 19.63 -24.25 -5.33
N THR A 44 20.69 -24.50 -4.58
CA THR A 44 20.74 -24.18 -3.16
C THR A 44 20.56 -22.68 -2.94
N ASP A 45 20.11 -22.27 -1.75
CA ASP A 45 19.92 -20.84 -1.47
C ASP A 45 21.23 -20.02 -1.46
N GLU A 46 22.39 -20.68 -1.39
CA GLU A 46 23.69 -20.04 -1.61
C GLU A 46 23.97 -19.79 -3.10
N GLU A 47 23.69 -20.77 -3.96
CA GLU A 47 23.77 -20.60 -5.43
C GLU A 47 22.75 -19.57 -5.96
N LYS A 48 21.58 -19.43 -5.31
CA LYS A 48 20.60 -18.36 -5.61
C LYS A 48 21.13 -16.98 -5.21
N LYS A 49 21.84 -16.86 -4.07
CA LYS A 49 22.32 -15.57 -3.53
C LYS A 49 23.43 -14.91 -4.36
N ASN A 50 24.08 -15.66 -5.25
CA ASN A 50 25.21 -15.21 -6.08
C ASN A 50 25.08 -15.60 -7.57
N ASP A 51 23.88 -15.72 -8.15
CA ASP A 51 23.76 -15.97 -9.60
C ASP A 51 24.25 -14.75 -10.42
N PRO A 52 25.37 -14.86 -11.18
CA PRO A 52 25.93 -13.72 -11.89
C PRO A 52 25.00 -13.18 -13.00
N ARG A 53 24.06 -14.01 -13.50
CA ARG A 53 23.06 -13.57 -14.48
C ARG A 53 22.19 -12.46 -13.92
N GLN A 54 21.66 -12.64 -12.70
CA GLN A 54 20.79 -11.67 -12.05
C GLN A 54 21.51 -10.35 -11.82
N GLN A 55 22.78 -10.42 -11.38
CA GLN A 55 23.62 -9.23 -11.20
C GLN A 55 23.85 -8.50 -12.54
N ASN A 56 24.15 -9.23 -13.61
CA ASN A 56 24.32 -8.64 -14.94
C ASN A 56 23.04 -7.98 -15.47
N ILE A 57 21.87 -8.61 -15.32
CA ILE A 57 20.56 -8.04 -15.70
C ILE A 57 20.30 -6.74 -14.95
N VAL A 58 20.58 -6.69 -13.63
CA VAL A 58 20.43 -5.45 -12.85
C VAL A 58 21.41 -4.38 -13.31
N VAL A 59 22.68 -4.72 -13.55
CA VAL A 59 23.70 -3.78 -14.06
C VAL A 59 23.28 -3.19 -15.41
N GLU A 60 22.73 -4.00 -16.31
CA GLU A 60 22.20 -3.54 -17.61
C GLU A 60 21.02 -2.58 -17.44
N GLY A 61 20.09 -2.88 -16.51
CA GLY A 61 18.97 -2.02 -16.18
C GLY A 61 19.37 -0.62 -15.68
N TYR A 62 20.55 -0.48 -15.07
CA TYR A 62 21.12 0.82 -14.71
C TYR A 62 21.72 1.60 -15.90
N SER A 63 21.84 1.00 -17.08
CA SER A 63 22.34 1.64 -18.32
C SER A 63 21.25 2.14 -19.27
N LEU A 64 20.00 1.64 -19.15
CA LEU A 64 18.86 2.06 -19.98
C LEU A 64 18.51 3.56 -19.78
N ASP A 65 17.79 4.17 -20.72
CA ASP A 65 17.36 5.57 -20.61
C ASP A 65 16.39 5.82 -19.44
N TYR A 66 16.54 6.97 -18.78
CA TYR A 66 15.70 7.37 -17.64
C TYR A 66 14.39 7.99 -18.13
N GLN A 67 13.28 7.27 -17.93
CA GLN A 67 11.95 7.73 -18.37
C GLN A 67 11.42 8.90 -17.50
N ASN A 68 10.63 9.78 -18.11
CA ASN A 68 9.96 10.94 -17.47
C ASN A 68 10.88 11.86 -16.65
N ALA A 69 12.13 12.08 -17.12
CA ALA A 69 13.12 12.90 -16.42
C ALA A 69 12.64 14.34 -16.09
N ASP A 70 11.89 14.99 -16.99
CA ASP A 70 11.34 16.34 -16.77
C ASP A 70 10.26 16.41 -15.68
N GLU A 71 9.58 15.29 -15.40
CA GLU A 71 8.52 15.18 -14.38
C GLU A 71 9.05 14.69 -13.03
N ILE A 72 10.22 14.04 -13.00
CA ILE A 72 10.79 13.42 -11.79
C ILE A 72 12.06 14.15 -11.34
N VAL A 73 13.07 14.21 -12.22
CA VAL A 73 14.40 14.76 -11.91
C VAL A 73 14.33 16.27 -11.77
N ALA A 74 13.67 16.96 -12.70
CA ALA A 74 13.65 18.41 -12.70
C ALA A 74 12.90 19.03 -11.50
N PRO A 75 11.74 18.52 -11.02
CA PRO A 75 11.13 18.99 -9.77
C PRO A 75 11.98 18.70 -8.53
N ILE A 76 12.62 17.53 -8.46
CA ILE A 76 13.46 17.15 -7.32
C ILE A 76 14.73 18.00 -7.26
N LEU A 77 15.36 18.29 -8.41
CA LEU A 77 16.49 19.22 -8.52
C LEU A 77 16.09 20.65 -8.13
N ARG A 78 14.93 21.14 -8.59
CA ARG A 78 14.36 22.44 -8.15
C ARG A 78 14.13 22.46 -6.63
N ASN A 79 13.65 21.37 -6.05
CA ASN A 79 13.45 21.26 -4.61
C ASN A 79 14.77 21.28 -3.83
N LEU A 80 15.77 20.49 -4.22
CA LEU A 80 17.11 20.47 -3.58
C LEU A 80 17.83 21.83 -3.69
N SER A 81 17.73 22.49 -4.85
CA SER A 81 18.20 23.87 -5.08
C SER A 81 17.57 24.86 -4.09
N ARG A 82 16.23 24.80 -3.92
CA ARG A 82 15.49 25.61 -2.94
C ARG A 82 15.89 25.29 -1.50
N LEU A 83 16.14 24.03 -1.16
CA LEU A 83 16.57 23.62 0.19
C LEU A 83 17.99 24.14 0.51
N SER A 84 18.94 24.05 -0.42
CA SER A 84 20.29 24.60 -0.26
C SER A 84 20.29 26.13 -0.10
N GLN A 85 19.45 26.85 -0.87
CA GLN A 85 19.26 28.29 -0.71
C GLN A 85 18.63 28.69 0.64
N GLN A 86 17.84 27.80 1.26
CA GLN A 86 17.23 28.01 2.57
C GLN A 86 18.17 27.67 3.76
N TRP A 87 19.36 27.11 3.51
CA TRP A 87 20.30 26.73 4.57
C TRP A 87 20.78 27.92 5.41
N SER A 88 20.49 27.85 6.71
CA SER A 88 21.05 28.68 7.77
C SER A 88 21.12 27.87 9.08
N SER A 89 22.27 27.91 9.75
CA SER A 89 22.50 27.28 11.06
C SER A 89 21.73 27.93 12.21
N GLN A 90 21.09 29.08 11.97
CA GLN A 90 20.15 29.74 12.88
C GLN A 90 18.69 29.25 12.71
N LYS A 91 18.43 28.38 11.72
CA LYS A 91 17.07 27.89 11.40
C LYS A 91 16.98 26.37 11.23
N TYR A 92 18.07 25.72 10.83
CA TYR A 92 18.12 24.29 10.57
C TYR A 92 19.34 23.63 11.23
N LEU A 93 19.24 22.35 11.57
CA LEU A 93 20.32 21.61 12.23
C LEU A 93 21.56 21.39 11.35
N ALA A 94 21.38 21.09 10.06
CA ALA A 94 22.45 20.91 9.07
C ALA A 94 21.88 20.99 7.63
N PRO A 95 22.71 21.20 6.59
CA PRO A 95 22.30 21.29 5.18
C PRO A 95 22.06 19.91 4.56
N TYR A 96 21.10 19.15 5.06
CA TYR A 96 20.73 17.85 4.51
C TYR A 96 19.22 17.63 4.49
N THR A 97 18.76 16.71 3.65
CA THR A 97 17.45 16.07 3.74
C THR A 97 17.57 14.56 3.57
N SER A 98 16.45 13.85 3.56
CA SER A 98 16.39 12.41 3.31
C SER A 98 15.48 12.10 2.11
N LEU A 99 15.87 11.10 1.30
CA LEU A 99 15.04 10.54 0.25
C LEU A 99 14.33 9.29 0.80
N ILE A 100 13.02 9.38 0.96
CA ILE A 100 12.15 8.31 1.44
C ILE A 100 11.45 7.66 0.24
N GLY A 101 11.29 6.36 0.32
CA GLY A 101 10.55 5.55 -0.64
C GLY A 101 10.92 4.09 -0.47
N PRO A 102 10.08 3.15 -0.95
CA PRO A 102 10.33 1.73 -0.80
C PRO A 102 11.59 1.24 -1.54
N SER A 103 11.88 -0.06 -1.43
CA SER A 103 12.77 -0.75 -2.38
C SER A 103 12.26 -0.58 -3.82
N MET A 104 13.13 -0.74 -4.81
CA MET A 104 12.79 -0.84 -6.25
C MET A 104 12.14 0.40 -6.92
N ILE A 105 11.73 1.43 -6.18
CA ILE A 105 11.27 2.75 -6.70
C ILE A 105 12.37 3.61 -7.36
N GLY A 106 13.53 3.04 -7.69
CA GLY A 106 14.58 3.74 -8.44
C GLY A 106 15.32 4.88 -7.71
N LYS A 107 15.25 4.98 -6.37
CA LYS A 107 15.97 6.02 -5.57
C LYS A 107 17.43 6.23 -6.01
N THR A 108 18.20 5.15 -6.09
CA THR A 108 19.62 5.17 -6.46
C THR A 108 19.82 5.59 -7.92
N ARG A 109 18.92 5.14 -8.81
CA ARG A 109 18.92 5.52 -10.23
C ARG A 109 18.59 7.01 -10.41
N LEU A 110 17.72 7.58 -9.58
CA LEU A 110 17.45 9.03 -9.52
C LEU A 110 18.68 9.83 -9.05
N LEU A 111 19.48 9.33 -8.10
CA LEU A 111 20.74 9.98 -7.70
C LEU A 111 21.75 10.04 -8.86
N MET A 112 21.84 8.97 -9.66
CA MET A 112 22.67 8.93 -10.88
C MET A 112 22.14 9.82 -12.01
N GLU A 113 20.82 10.06 -12.07
CA GLU A 113 20.25 10.97 -13.05
C GLU A 113 20.46 12.45 -12.65
N LEU A 114 20.32 12.76 -11.35
CA LEU A 114 20.68 14.07 -10.79
C LEU A 114 22.15 14.44 -11.03
N SER A 115 23.05 13.45 -11.10
CA SER A 115 24.49 13.67 -11.33
C SER A 115 24.84 14.09 -12.77
N LYS A 116 23.88 14.07 -13.70
CA LYS A 116 24.02 14.72 -15.02
C LYS A 116 23.84 16.24 -14.97
N HIS A 117 23.32 16.79 -13.86
CA HIS A 117 22.94 18.20 -13.72
C HIS A 117 23.72 18.98 -12.66
N VAL A 118 24.23 18.29 -11.62
CA VAL A 118 25.05 18.86 -10.54
C VAL A 118 26.16 17.88 -10.15
N CYS A 119 27.21 18.36 -9.49
CA CYS A 119 28.24 17.47 -8.94
C CYS A 119 27.64 16.65 -7.79
N VAL A 120 27.39 15.37 -8.02
CA VAL A 120 26.94 14.44 -6.97
C VAL A 120 28.14 13.67 -6.44
N ILE A 121 28.47 13.87 -5.17
CA ILE A 121 29.45 13.05 -4.46
C ILE A 121 28.69 11.81 -3.99
N TYR A 122 28.65 10.77 -4.83
CA TYR A 122 27.90 9.54 -4.56
C TYR A 122 28.72 8.57 -3.69
N ILE A 123 28.13 8.07 -2.61
CA ILE A 123 28.76 7.10 -1.69
C ILE A 123 27.73 6.05 -1.28
N CYS A 124 27.99 4.77 -1.59
CA CYS A 124 27.16 3.64 -1.18
C CYS A 124 27.74 2.99 0.08
N LEU A 125 27.00 3.02 1.19
CA LEU A 125 27.42 2.45 2.48
C LEU A 125 26.99 0.98 2.69
N ARG A 126 26.36 0.35 1.68
CA ARG A 126 25.91 -1.04 1.61
C ARG A 126 26.77 -2.01 2.45
N PRO A 127 26.19 -2.85 3.34
CA PRO A 127 26.94 -3.84 4.11
C PRO A 127 27.86 -4.73 3.25
N THR A 128 29.00 -5.13 3.80
CA THR A 128 30.01 -5.97 3.10
C THR A 128 29.47 -7.35 2.68
N THR A 129 28.39 -7.82 3.32
CA THR A 129 27.70 -9.08 3.01
C THR A 129 26.59 -8.94 1.94
N SER A 130 26.36 -7.75 1.39
CA SER A 130 25.24 -7.48 0.48
C SER A 130 25.69 -7.44 -0.99
N THR A 131 25.12 -8.34 -1.80
CA THR A 131 25.39 -8.52 -3.23
C THR A 131 24.67 -7.50 -4.14
N GLY A 132 23.95 -6.53 -3.57
CA GLY A 132 23.13 -5.58 -4.31
C GLY A 132 23.92 -4.56 -5.13
N TYR A 133 23.34 -4.11 -6.25
CA TYR A 133 23.88 -3.03 -7.08
C TYR A 133 23.21 -1.67 -6.77
N PRO A 134 23.97 -0.55 -6.71
CA PRO A 134 25.41 -0.44 -6.84
C PRO A 134 26.17 -1.07 -5.67
N PRO A 135 27.41 -1.55 -5.90
CA PRO A 135 28.23 -2.15 -4.86
C PRO A 135 28.60 -1.12 -3.77
N ARG A 136 29.11 -1.60 -2.64
CA ARG A 136 29.69 -0.78 -1.58
C ARG A 136 30.83 0.09 -2.12
N SER A 137 30.86 1.37 -1.76
CA SER A 137 32.00 2.25 -2.05
C SER A 137 33.17 1.92 -1.11
N SER A 138 34.41 1.86 -1.61
CA SER A 138 35.63 1.63 -0.79
C SER A 138 35.83 2.70 0.30
N LEU A 139 35.23 3.88 0.13
CA LEU A 139 35.21 4.93 1.14
C LEU A 139 34.30 4.62 2.35
N ALA A 140 33.36 3.67 2.21
CA ALA A 140 32.45 3.27 3.29
C ALA A 140 33.19 2.65 4.48
N ASP A 141 34.29 1.92 4.24
CA ASP A 141 35.10 1.30 5.30
C ASP A 141 35.84 2.35 6.13
N LEU A 142 36.20 3.49 5.54
CA LEU A 142 36.68 4.66 6.27
C LEU A 142 35.55 5.30 7.07
N ILE A 143 34.44 5.67 6.40
CA ILE A 143 33.27 6.35 7.01
C ILE A 143 32.72 5.58 8.22
N LEU A 144 32.73 4.25 8.16
CA LEU A 144 32.20 3.36 9.18
C LEU A 144 33.27 2.89 10.21
N LYS A 145 34.54 3.27 10.05
CA LYS A 145 35.61 3.05 11.06
C LYS A 145 35.33 3.78 12.38
N ASP A 146 35.82 3.25 13.50
CA ASP A 146 35.68 3.93 14.79
C ASP A 146 36.55 5.20 14.91
N LYS A 147 36.12 6.15 15.76
CA LYS A 147 36.84 7.38 16.15
C LYS A 147 37.29 8.30 14.99
N ILE A 148 36.52 8.35 13.90
CA ILE A 148 36.72 9.31 12.80
C ILE A 148 36.30 10.73 13.20
N ASP A 149 37.14 11.71 12.88
CA ASP A 149 36.74 13.12 12.83
C ASP A 149 36.00 13.40 11.50
N PHE A 150 34.71 13.70 11.60
CA PHE A 150 33.87 13.95 10.42
C PHE A 150 34.10 15.32 9.76
N ILE A 151 34.80 16.26 10.41
CA ILE A 151 35.23 17.51 9.79
C ILE A 151 36.48 17.24 8.95
N GLU A 152 37.43 16.46 9.46
CA GLU A 152 38.62 16.00 8.73
C GLU A 152 38.22 15.18 7.49
N LEU A 153 37.35 14.18 7.66
CA LEU A 153 36.79 13.37 6.58
C LEU A 153 36.03 14.19 5.53
N SER A 154 35.12 15.08 5.95
CA SER A 154 34.36 15.90 4.98
C SER A 154 35.29 16.91 4.27
N THR A 155 36.35 17.38 4.92
CA THR A 155 37.38 18.21 4.29
C THR A 155 38.13 17.42 3.22
N ALA A 156 38.65 16.23 3.55
CA ALA A 156 39.38 15.37 2.61
C ALA A 156 38.52 14.97 1.39
N ILE A 157 37.22 14.76 1.58
CA ILE A 157 36.23 14.56 0.50
C ILE A 157 36.14 15.82 -0.38
N PHE A 158 35.92 17.00 0.20
CA PHE A 158 35.78 18.25 -0.57
C PHE A 158 37.07 18.66 -1.28
N ASP A 159 38.23 18.39 -0.69
CA ASP A 159 39.54 18.68 -1.29
C ASP A 159 39.89 17.66 -2.40
N ALA A 160 39.44 16.40 -2.31
CA ALA A 160 39.54 15.45 -3.42
C ALA A 160 38.70 15.91 -4.62
N VAL A 161 37.44 16.31 -4.40
CA VAL A 161 36.55 16.85 -5.44
C VAL A 161 37.14 18.15 -6.04
N THR A 162 37.65 19.04 -5.20
CA THR A 162 38.32 20.27 -5.63
C THR A 162 39.54 19.98 -6.50
N ALA A 163 40.40 19.04 -6.09
CA ALA A 163 41.59 18.66 -6.83
C ALA A 163 41.26 17.98 -8.18
N PHE A 164 40.16 17.23 -8.27
CA PHE A 164 39.66 16.67 -9.52
C PHE A 164 39.24 17.77 -10.50
N PHE A 165 38.28 18.61 -10.12
CA PHE A 165 37.75 19.66 -11.01
C PHE A 165 38.76 20.78 -11.33
N THR A 166 39.82 20.95 -10.53
CA THR A 166 40.91 21.90 -10.82
C THR A 166 41.95 21.34 -11.81
N LYS A 167 41.99 20.02 -12.02
CA LYS A 167 42.88 19.36 -13.01
C LYS A 167 42.25 19.18 -14.39
N GLN A 168 40.93 19.15 -14.50
CA GLN A 168 40.23 19.10 -15.78
C GLN A 168 40.51 20.33 -16.64
N ASP A 169 40.58 20.13 -17.96
CA ASP A 169 40.63 21.24 -18.90
C ASP A 169 39.33 22.06 -18.84
N MET A 170 39.49 23.38 -18.89
CA MET A 170 38.43 24.37 -18.89
C MET A 170 37.71 24.48 -20.25
N THR A 171 38.26 23.88 -21.32
CA THR A 171 37.56 23.75 -22.61
C THR A 171 36.42 22.72 -22.59
N ILE A 172 36.46 21.74 -21.68
CA ILE A 172 35.47 20.66 -21.58
C ILE A 172 34.14 21.25 -21.08
N ASN A 173 33.03 20.90 -21.74
CA ASN A 173 31.70 21.39 -21.37
C ASN A 173 31.22 20.82 -20.02
N ALA A 174 30.22 21.46 -19.43
CA ALA A 174 29.76 21.11 -18.08
C ALA A 174 29.23 19.67 -17.95
N GLN A 175 28.59 19.14 -18.99
CA GLN A 175 28.02 17.79 -18.99
C GLN A 175 29.12 16.72 -19.01
N ASP A 176 30.11 16.84 -19.89
CA ASP A 176 31.22 15.89 -19.96
C ASP A 176 32.12 15.95 -18.71
N ARG A 177 32.33 17.16 -18.16
CA ARG A 177 33.03 17.32 -16.86
C ARG A 177 32.33 16.62 -15.71
N LEU A 178 30.99 16.65 -15.68
CA LEU A 178 30.19 15.89 -14.71
C LEU A 178 30.22 14.38 -15.00
N LYS A 179 30.20 13.97 -16.28
CA LYS A 179 30.30 12.56 -16.67
C LYS A 179 31.62 11.92 -16.19
N GLU A 180 32.76 12.55 -16.45
CA GLU A 180 34.06 12.10 -15.95
C GLU A 180 34.09 11.97 -14.42
N TRP A 181 33.51 12.95 -13.71
CA TRP A 181 33.37 12.88 -12.25
C TRP A 181 32.50 11.71 -11.80
N ASN A 182 31.37 11.47 -12.48
CA ASN A 182 30.44 10.40 -12.14
C ASN A 182 31.07 9.02 -12.34
N ASP A 183 31.88 8.84 -13.39
CA ASP A 183 32.65 7.60 -13.60
C ASP A 183 33.78 7.46 -12.56
N TYR A 184 34.47 8.55 -12.18
CA TYR A 184 35.49 8.57 -11.12
C TYR A 184 34.94 8.23 -9.72
N CYS A 185 33.72 8.70 -9.38
CA CYS A 185 33.06 8.38 -8.11
C CYS A 185 32.10 7.16 -8.17
N LYS A 186 32.06 6.43 -9.28
CA LYS A 186 31.20 5.25 -9.45
C LYS A 186 31.65 4.11 -8.53
N PRO A 187 30.77 3.53 -7.68
CA PRO A 187 31.17 2.46 -6.76
C PRO A 187 31.79 1.25 -7.51
N PRO A 188 32.87 0.65 -6.99
CA PRO A 188 33.44 0.87 -5.65
C PRO A 188 34.25 2.17 -5.46
N ALA A 189 34.60 2.89 -6.53
CA ALA A 189 35.29 4.18 -6.48
C ALA A 189 36.65 4.15 -5.73
N GLU A 190 37.45 3.09 -5.95
CA GLU A 190 38.73 2.90 -5.27
C GLU A 190 39.69 4.11 -5.38
N GLN A 191 39.80 4.71 -6.57
CA GLN A 191 40.73 5.81 -6.78
C GLN A 191 40.28 7.06 -6.01
N PHE A 192 38.98 7.37 -6.03
CA PHE A 192 38.41 8.43 -5.18
C PHE A 192 38.65 8.14 -3.70
N ALA A 193 38.50 6.90 -3.24
CA ALA A 193 38.80 6.53 -1.86
C ALA A 193 40.29 6.72 -1.51
N LYS A 194 41.22 6.35 -2.39
CA LYS A 194 42.69 6.58 -2.23
C LYS A 194 43.00 8.08 -2.21
N ASP A 195 42.35 8.86 -3.07
CA ASP A 195 42.45 10.32 -3.10
C ASP A 195 41.87 11.00 -1.85
N VAL A 196 40.86 10.44 -1.19
CA VAL A 196 40.38 10.94 0.12
C VAL A 196 41.35 10.54 1.24
N HIS A 197 41.80 9.29 1.30
CA HIS A 197 42.74 8.82 2.32
C HIS A 197 44.04 9.62 2.34
N SER A 198 44.61 9.95 1.18
CA SER A 198 45.81 10.81 1.08
C SER A 198 45.62 12.23 1.63
N LYS A 199 44.38 12.73 1.70
CA LYS A 199 44.03 14.08 2.18
C LYS A 199 43.57 14.10 3.64
N MET A 200 43.37 12.93 4.26
CA MET A 200 43.14 12.78 5.72
C MET A 200 44.36 13.16 6.57
N VAL A 201 45.56 13.25 5.99
CA VAL A 201 46.82 13.59 6.71
C VAL A 201 47.04 15.12 6.78
N GLY A 202 45.97 15.90 6.65
CA GLY A 202 46.00 17.37 6.63
C GLY A 202 46.08 18.03 8.02
N PRO A 203 46.20 19.37 8.07
CA PRO A 203 46.11 20.11 9.33
C PRO A 203 44.68 20.06 9.89
N LYS A 204 44.54 19.85 11.21
CA LYS A 204 43.23 19.74 11.86
C LYS A 204 42.39 21.02 11.75
N ILE A 205 41.32 20.94 10.95
CA ILE A 205 40.40 22.03 10.64
C ILE A 205 39.15 21.95 11.54
N ARG A 206 38.67 23.10 12.02
CA ARG A 206 37.51 23.20 12.96
C ARG A 206 36.16 23.51 12.29
N SER A 207 36.13 23.75 10.98
CA SER A 207 34.89 24.06 10.22
C SER A 207 35.11 23.84 8.72
N LEU A 208 34.07 23.33 8.05
CA LEU A 208 34.05 23.09 6.61
C LEU A 208 33.99 24.37 5.75
N THR A 209 34.05 25.57 6.35
CA THR A 209 33.95 26.85 5.63
C THR A 209 34.99 27.02 4.52
N ARG A 210 36.28 26.78 4.78
CA ARG A 210 37.33 26.94 3.75
C ARG A 210 37.26 25.84 2.67
N PRO A 211 37.17 24.53 2.99
CA PRO A 211 37.03 23.48 1.99
C PRO A 211 35.80 23.66 1.07
N VAL A 212 34.64 24.01 1.64
CA VAL A 212 33.43 24.31 0.85
C VAL A 212 33.64 25.52 -0.07
N GLN A 213 34.31 26.58 0.38
CA GLN A 213 34.63 27.72 -0.49
C GLN A 213 35.58 27.37 -1.66
N ALA A 214 36.48 26.40 -1.49
CA ALA A 214 37.34 25.91 -2.57
C ALA A 214 36.54 25.04 -3.56
N LEU A 215 35.80 24.08 -3.04
CA LEU A 215 34.88 23.19 -3.77
C LEU A 215 33.92 23.96 -4.70
N LEU A 216 33.38 25.09 -4.24
CA LEU A 216 32.39 25.89 -4.97
C LEU A 216 32.98 26.81 -6.05
N LYS A 217 34.30 27.07 -5.97
CA LYS A 217 35.08 27.67 -7.07
C LYS A 217 35.37 26.63 -8.14
N ALA A 218 35.83 25.44 -7.74
CA ALA A 218 36.11 24.34 -8.67
C ALA A 218 34.84 23.89 -9.42
N THR A 219 33.68 23.86 -8.75
CA THR A 219 32.37 23.51 -9.35
C THR A 219 31.59 24.71 -9.90
N GLN A 220 32.26 25.84 -10.21
CA GLN A 220 31.59 27.04 -10.73
C GLN A 220 31.04 26.92 -12.17
N PHE A 221 31.48 25.90 -12.91
CA PHE A 221 30.99 25.60 -14.26
C PHE A 221 29.60 24.95 -14.28
N VAL A 222 29.15 24.38 -13.15
CA VAL A 222 27.77 23.91 -12.97
C VAL A 222 26.84 25.11 -13.12
N ALA A 223 25.74 24.94 -13.87
CA ALA A 223 24.83 26.02 -14.24
C ALA A 223 24.32 26.84 -13.03
N LYS A 224 23.81 28.06 -13.28
CA LYS A 224 23.36 29.05 -12.25
C LYS A 224 22.14 28.58 -11.44
N SER A 225 22.38 27.56 -10.61
CA SER A 225 21.47 26.85 -9.73
C SER A 225 21.74 27.26 -8.26
N GLY A 226 20.75 27.08 -7.40
CA GLY A 226 20.92 27.17 -5.94
C GLY A 226 21.70 26.00 -5.34
N LEU A 227 21.95 24.94 -6.11
CA LEU A 227 22.74 23.77 -5.77
C LEU A 227 23.82 23.55 -6.83
N LYS A 228 25.08 23.46 -6.41
CA LYS A 228 26.25 23.07 -7.22
C LYS A 228 26.74 21.66 -6.89
N VAL A 229 26.75 21.32 -5.60
CA VAL A 229 27.28 20.05 -5.08
C VAL A 229 26.28 19.39 -4.14
N LEU A 230 26.00 18.11 -4.41
CA LEU A 230 25.13 17.25 -3.62
C LEU A 230 25.93 16.08 -3.07
N LEU A 231 26.10 16.00 -1.74
CA LEU A 231 26.63 14.80 -1.09
C LEU A 231 25.51 13.76 -0.97
N ALA A 232 25.59 12.67 -1.71
CA ALA A 232 24.56 11.63 -1.75
C ALA A 232 25.07 10.36 -1.06
N ILE A 233 24.48 10.04 0.09
CA ILE A 233 24.81 8.84 0.88
C ILE A 233 23.68 7.84 0.71
N ASP A 234 23.94 6.73 0.02
CA ASP A 234 22.97 5.64 -0.17
C ASP A 234 23.27 4.44 0.75
N GLU A 235 22.22 3.66 1.06
CA GLU A 235 22.20 2.68 2.14
C GLU A 235 22.64 3.30 3.49
N ALA A 236 22.18 4.52 3.75
CA ALA A 236 22.69 5.38 4.82
C ALA A 236 22.56 4.79 6.23
N ARG A 237 21.65 3.82 6.47
CA ARG A 237 21.36 3.18 7.77
C ARG A 237 22.58 2.73 8.56
N GLU A 238 23.67 2.35 7.91
CA GLU A 238 24.93 1.97 8.57
C GLU A 238 25.51 3.11 9.44
N LEU A 239 25.19 4.38 9.14
CA LEU A 239 25.56 5.53 9.97
C LEU A 239 24.78 5.65 11.28
N LEU A 240 23.68 4.92 11.46
CA LEU A 240 22.84 4.98 12.66
C LEU A 240 23.22 3.92 13.70
N VAL A 241 23.90 2.86 13.27
CA VAL A 241 24.47 1.83 14.14
C VAL A 241 25.39 2.50 15.17
N GLN A 242 25.07 2.34 16.45
CA GLN A 242 25.92 2.80 17.54
C GLN A 242 27.13 1.88 17.69
N LYS A 243 28.28 2.44 18.04
CA LYS A 243 29.53 1.67 18.21
C LYS A 243 29.72 1.37 19.69
N PRO A 244 30.26 0.19 20.08
CA PRO A 244 30.50 -0.15 21.49
C PRO A 244 31.36 0.88 22.25
N SER A 245 32.15 1.66 21.52
CA SER A 245 33.04 2.72 21.99
C SER A 245 32.42 4.13 21.99
N SER A 246 31.16 4.32 21.57
CA SER A 246 30.52 5.64 21.53
C SER A 246 28.99 5.61 21.59
N GLU A 247 28.44 6.30 22.59
CA GLU A 247 26.99 6.58 22.79
C GLU A 247 26.33 7.40 21.65
N VAL A 248 27.11 7.83 20.66
CA VAL A 248 26.70 8.77 19.62
C VAL A 248 27.00 8.17 18.25
N SER A 249 25.95 7.86 17.48
CA SER A 249 26.08 7.23 16.17
C SER A 249 26.93 8.06 15.17
N PRO A 250 27.59 7.42 14.20
CA PRO A 250 28.36 8.10 13.15
C PRO A 250 27.59 9.23 12.46
N PHE A 251 26.29 9.02 12.19
CA PHE A 251 25.40 10.03 11.62
C PHE A 251 25.37 11.33 12.45
N ARG A 252 25.26 11.24 13.78
CA ARG A 252 25.21 12.43 14.64
C ARG A 252 26.53 13.22 14.61
N HIS A 253 27.66 12.53 14.48
CA HIS A 253 28.97 13.17 14.27
C HIS A 253 29.05 13.85 12.90
N TRP A 254 28.61 13.18 11.83
CA TRP A 254 28.57 13.79 10.49
C TRP A 254 27.63 15.00 10.44
N ARG A 255 26.42 14.89 11.02
CA ARG A 255 25.45 15.99 11.12
C ARG A 255 26.05 17.23 11.80
N ARG A 256 26.84 17.06 12.86
CA ARG A 256 27.59 18.15 13.52
C ARG A 256 28.65 18.76 12.60
N ALA A 257 29.39 17.96 11.83
CA ALA A 257 30.36 18.48 10.86
C ALA A 257 29.67 19.28 9.75
N LEU A 258 28.59 18.76 9.16
CA LEU A 258 27.80 19.43 8.13
C LEU A 258 27.14 20.73 8.64
N ALA A 259 26.79 20.83 9.92
CA ALA A 259 26.31 22.06 10.54
C ALA A 259 27.33 23.22 10.49
N THR A 260 28.63 22.93 10.30
CA THR A 260 29.69 23.94 10.15
C THR A 260 29.84 24.52 8.74
N VAL A 261 29.01 24.09 7.78
CA VAL A 261 28.97 24.57 6.39
C VAL A 261 28.32 25.97 6.33
N PRO A 262 28.91 26.96 5.63
CA PRO A 262 28.36 28.31 5.55
C PRO A 262 27.01 28.36 4.80
N SER A 263 26.16 29.31 5.17
CA SER A 263 24.84 29.55 4.55
C SER A 263 24.94 29.97 3.08
N LYS A 264 23.90 29.67 2.30
CA LYS A 264 23.76 30.05 0.86
C LYS A 264 24.95 29.67 -0.04
N CYS A 265 25.72 28.66 0.34
CA CYS A 265 26.93 28.27 -0.39
C CYS A 265 26.64 27.43 -1.64
N GLY A 266 25.51 26.73 -1.73
CA GLY A 266 25.18 25.83 -2.85
C GLY A 266 25.69 24.40 -2.69
N PHE A 267 26.15 24.04 -1.49
CA PHE A 267 26.28 22.65 -1.04
C PHE A 267 24.96 22.17 -0.42
N PHE A 268 24.66 20.89 -0.57
CA PHE A 268 23.63 20.20 0.23
C PHE A 268 23.97 18.70 0.34
N ALA A 269 23.33 17.99 1.27
CA ALA A 269 23.43 16.54 1.38
C ALA A 269 22.06 15.86 1.29
N ILE A 270 22.04 14.60 0.84
CA ILE A 270 20.85 13.75 0.81
C ILE A 270 21.22 12.36 1.34
N MET A 271 20.46 11.91 2.34
CA MET A 271 20.58 10.57 2.93
C MET A 271 19.49 9.68 2.34
N THR A 272 19.86 8.56 1.71
CA THR A 272 18.91 7.67 1.01
C THR A 272 19.00 6.27 1.59
N ASP A 273 17.82 5.68 1.85
CA ASP A 273 17.70 4.35 2.46
C ASP A 273 16.34 3.73 2.12
N THR A 274 16.18 2.43 2.34
CA THR A 274 14.86 1.76 2.24
C THR A 274 14.08 1.78 3.55
N THR A 275 14.72 1.99 4.70
CA THR A 275 14.18 1.60 6.02
C THR A 275 13.57 2.72 6.87
N SER A 276 12.86 2.36 7.94
CA SER A 276 12.10 3.24 8.86
C SER A 276 13.03 4.15 9.64
N GLN A 277 14.30 3.76 9.71
CA GLN A 277 15.40 4.53 10.23
C GLN A 277 15.66 5.84 9.46
N VAL A 278 15.01 6.09 8.32
CA VAL A 278 14.99 7.45 7.75
C VAL A 278 14.25 8.44 8.66
N SER A 279 13.32 7.99 9.50
CA SER A 279 12.82 8.80 10.62
C SER A 279 13.90 9.12 11.65
N ASN A 280 14.94 8.30 11.82
CA ASN A 280 16.09 8.62 12.68
C ASN A 280 17.08 9.60 12.02
N PHE A 281 17.13 9.67 10.68
CA PHE A 281 17.82 10.77 9.99
C PHE A 281 17.10 12.11 10.14
N SER A 282 15.77 12.08 10.24
CA SER A 282 14.95 13.29 10.40
C SER A 282 13.76 13.07 11.37
N PRO A 283 14.01 13.00 12.69
CA PRO A 283 12.97 12.70 13.69
C PRO A 283 12.03 13.89 13.95
N SER A 284 10.96 13.64 14.71
CA SER A 284 10.18 14.73 15.33
C SER A 284 11.04 15.47 16.36
N LEU A 285 10.80 16.76 16.57
CA LEU A 285 11.61 17.60 17.48
C LEU A 285 11.58 17.08 18.93
N LYS A 286 10.47 16.46 19.36
CA LYS A 286 10.32 15.83 20.68
C LYS A 286 11.20 14.57 20.83
N ASN A 287 11.47 13.88 19.73
CA ASN A 287 12.11 12.57 19.71
C ASN A 287 13.57 12.60 19.21
N ASP A 288 14.15 13.75 18.86
CA ASP A 288 15.60 13.85 18.58
C ASP A 288 16.39 13.89 19.91
N PRO A 289 17.17 12.84 20.27
CA PRO A 289 17.88 12.80 21.56
C PRO A 289 19.10 13.75 21.61
N SER A 290 19.26 14.64 20.63
CA SER A 290 20.20 15.76 20.67
C SER A 290 19.52 17.13 20.70
N ALA A 291 18.19 17.19 20.79
CA ALA A 291 17.43 18.40 21.08
C ALA A 291 17.70 18.87 22.52
N ARG A 292 18.80 19.59 22.72
CA ARG A 292 19.04 20.33 23.97
C ARG A 292 18.08 21.52 24.05
N PRO A 293 17.51 21.85 25.22
CA PRO A 293 16.66 23.02 25.40
C PRO A 293 17.50 24.31 25.37
N THR A 294 17.86 24.75 24.16
CA THR A 294 18.46 26.07 23.89
C THR A 294 17.50 26.90 23.06
N VAL A 295 17.36 28.19 23.40
CA VAL A 295 16.41 29.11 22.77
C VAL A 295 16.70 29.24 21.28
N GLY A 296 15.83 28.65 20.46
CA GLY A 296 15.98 28.57 19.00
C GLY A 296 15.79 27.14 18.49
N GLU A 297 14.55 26.77 18.18
CA GLU A 297 14.19 25.45 17.64
C GLU A 297 14.71 25.25 16.20
N ASN A 298 15.98 24.85 16.08
CA ASN A 298 16.58 24.51 14.79
C ASN A 298 15.86 23.31 14.16
N LYS A 299 15.28 23.50 12.97
CA LYS A 299 14.39 22.54 12.32
C LYS A 299 15.14 21.55 11.44
N LEU A 300 14.44 20.50 11.04
CA LEU A 300 14.91 19.53 10.05
C LEU A 300 14.23 19.81 8.70
N PHE A 301 14.99 19.80 7.60
CA PHE A 301 14.42 19.99 6.27
C PHE A 301 13.45 18.87 5.92
N ALA A 302 12.30 19.22 5.34
CA ALA A 302 11.26 18.26 4.94
C ALA A 302 11.85 17.16 4.02
N PRO A 303 11.45 15.89 4.21
CA PRO A 303 11.99 14.78 3.44
C PRO A 303 11.43 14.81 2.01
N ILE A 304 12.13 14.19 1.07
CA ILE A 304 11.68 14.02 -0.31
C ILE A 304 11.13 12.60 -0.42
N TYR A 305 9.82 12.46 -0.66
CA TYR A 305 9.15 11.17 -0.87
C TYR A 305 8.31 11.12 -2.16
N ASN A 306 8.18 12.25 -2.86
CA ASN A 306 7.41 12.40 -4.09
C ASN A 306 8.16 11.86 -5.34
N ILE A 307 8.58 10.61 -5.28
CA ILE A 307 9.28 9.90 -6.37
C ILE A 307 8.23 9.31 -7.31
N ALA A 308 7.84 10.06 -8.34
CA ALA A 308 6.77 9.70 -9.27
C ALA A 308 7.23 8.69 -10.36
N THR A 309 7.78 7.55 -9.94
CA THR A 309 8.27 6.48 -10.85
C THR A 309 7.29 5.31 -11.01
N ILE A 310 6.08 5.39 -10.45
CA ILE A 310 5.04 4.38 -10.71
C ILE A 310 4.62 4.47 -12.19
N ASP A 311 4.50 3.32 -12.85
CA ASP A 311 4.04 3.14 -14.22
C ASP A 311 4.87 3.83 -15.32
N VAL A 312 6.09 4.30 -15.04
CA VAL A 312 6.95 4.96 -16.05
C VAL A 312 7.48 4.03 -17.14
N LEU A 313 7.21 2.72 -17.04
CA LEU A 313 7.46 1.72 -18.07
C LEU A 313 6.18 1.20 -18.73
N CYS A 314 5.01 1.66 -18.28
CA CYS A 314 3.75 1.36 -18.95
C CYS A 314 3.70 2.14 -20.27
N ASN A 315 3.88 1.41 -21.38
CA ASN A 315 3.58 1.94 -22.69
C ASN A 315 2.11 2.37 -22.73
N ASN A 316 1.80 3.62 -23.13
CA ASN A 316 0.44 4.13 -23.32
C ASN A 316 -0.34 3.44 -24.47
N ARG A 317 0.08 2.23 -24.89
CA ARG A 317 -0.58 1.39 -25.88
C ARG A 317 -1.48 0.41 -25.14
N SER A 318 -2.78 0.55 -25.33
CA SER A 318 -3.76 -0.45 -24.86
C SER A 318 -3.45 -1.81 -25.49
N PRO A 319 -3.59 -2.94 -24.78
CA PRO A 319 -3.43 -4.26 -25.37
C PRO A 319 -4.50 -4.48 -26.45
N ALA A 320 -4.08 -4.90 -27.65
CA ALA A 320 -4.98 -5.02 -28.79
C ALA A 320 -5.84 -6.31 -28.76
N THR A 321 -5.38 -7.37 -28.09
CA THR A 321 -6.03 -8.70 -28.07
C THR A 321 -6.00 -9.29 -26.66
N TRP A 322 -6.79 -10.37 -26.42
CA TRP A 322 -6.80 -11.09 -25.14
C TRP A 322 -5.42 -11.68 -24.77
N GLU A 323 -4.63 -12.08 -25.75
CA GLU A 323 -3.25 -12.54 -25.57
C GLU A 323 -2.35 -11.38 -25.08
N ASN A 324 -2.42 -10.22 -25.74
CA ASN A 324 -1.69 -9.01 -25.33
C ASN A 324 -2.12 -8.51 -23.94
N LEU A 325 -3.34 -8.84 -23.49
CA LEU A 325 -3.87 -8.56 -22.14
C LEU A 325 -3.32 -9.49 -21.06
N LEU A 326 -2.89 -10.70 -21.40
CA LEU A 326 -2.27 -11.64 -20.45
C LEU A 326 -0.73 -11.70 -20.57
N ALA A 327 -0.15 -11.10 -21.61
CA ALA A 327 1.29 -10.98 -21.79
C ALA A 327 2.01 -10.43 -20.54
N LYS A 328 2.75 -11.30 -19.85
CA LYS A 328 3.32 -11.03 -18.51
C LYS A 328 4.34 -9.89 -18.51
N GLU A 329 5.07 -9.71 -19.61
CA GLU A 329 5.97 -8.57 -19.82
C GLU A 329 5.28 -7.20 -19.61
N ARG A 330 4.04 -7.08 -20.10
CA ARG A 330 3.23 -5.86 -19.94
C ARG A 330 2.73 -5.74 -18.50
N LEU A 331 2.29 -6.84 -17.90
CA LEU A 331 1.78 -6.85 -16.53
C LEU A 331 2.83 -6.41 -15.50
N PHE A 332 4.08 -6.84 -15.69
CA PHE A 332 5.23 -6.45 -14.87
C PHE A 332 5.76 -5.04 -15.20
N SER A 333 5.23 -4.35 -16.21
CA SER A 333 5.49 -2.91 -16.41
C SER A 333 4.67 -2.01 -15.46
N TYR A 334 3.52 -2.49 -14.96
CA TYR A 334 2.72 -1.77 -13.97
C TYR A 334 3.37 -1.81 -12.60
N GLY A 335 3.45 -0.64 -11.96
CA GLY A 335 4.04 -0.48 -10.65
C GLY A 335 5.43 0.17 -10.68
N CYS A 336 6.34 -0.29 -9.81
CA CYS A 336 7.69 0.27 -9.72
C CYS A 336 8.58 -0.22 -10.88
N PRO A 337 9.54 0.62 -11.36
CA PRO A 337 10.21 0.40 -12.64
C PRO A 337 11.18 -0.80 -12.65
N PHE A 338 11.50 -1.39 -11.50
CA PHE A 338 12.39 -2.55 -11.42
C PHE A 338 11.89 -3.72 -12.26
N PHE A 339 10.61 -4.09 -12.14
CA PHE A 339 10.06 -5.32 -12.73
C PHE A 339 10.10 -5.28 -14.27
N GLY A 340 9.55 -4.22 -14.88
CA GLY A 340 9.59 -4.01 -16.33
C GLY A 340 11.03 -3.88 -16.87
N THR A 341 11.92 -3.18 -16.15
CA THR A 341 13.35 -3.07 -16.51
C THR A 341 14.01 -4.45 -16.54
N TYR A 342 13.75 -5.28 -15.52
CA TYR A 342 14.37 -6.59 -15.38
C TYR A 342 13.94 -7.52 -16.52
N ILE A 343 12.65 -7.58 -16.86
CA ILE A 343 12.18 -8.37 -18.01
C ILE A 343 12.78 -7.84 -19.32
N GLN A 344 12.79 -6.51 -19.52
CA GLN A 344 13.31 -5.88 -20.75
C GLN A 344 14.78 -6.23 -21.03
N CYS A 345 15.60 -6.36 -19.99
CA CYS A 345 16.98 -6.84 -20.10
C CYS A 345 17.05 -8.37 -20.21
N ALA A 346 16.44 -9.11 -19.27
CA ALA A 346 16.58 -10.57 -19.16
C ALA A 346 16.06 -11.35 -20.36
N ARG A 347 14.97 -10.89 -21.01
CA ARG A 347 14.37 -11.57 -22.18
C ARG A 347 15.27 -11.60 -23.41
N LYS A 348 16.37 -10.85 -23.42
CA LYS A 348 17.38 -10.87 -24.49
C LYS A 348 18.19 -12.17 -24.52
N THR A 349 18.22 -12.89 -23.39
CA THR A 349 19.08 -14.07 -23.19
C THR A 349 18.36 -15.26 -22.55
N HIS A 350 17.15 -15.09 -22.00
CA HIS A 350 16.45 -16.09 -21.19
C HIS A 350 14.94 -16.16 -21.50
N ASP A 351 14.35 -17.32 -21.20
CA ASP A 351 12.92 -17.56 -21.24
C ASP A 351 12.13 -16.64 -20.28
N VAL A 352 10.95 -16.20 -20.72
CA VAL A 352 10.11 -15.22 -20.00
C VAL A 352 9.44 -15.85 -18.79
N GLU A 353 9.00 -17.10 -18.85
CA GLU A 353 8.27 -17.73 -17.74
C GLU A 353 9.18 -17.99 -16.55
N ARG A 354 10.42 -18.45 -16.81
CA ARG A 354 11.46 -18.54 -15.78
C ARG A 354 11.85 -17.18 -15.19
N ILE A 355 11.81 -16.10 -15.97
CA ILE A 355 12.02 -14.73 -15.45
C ILE A 355 10.86 -14.32 -14.53
N VAL A 356 9.61 -14.70 -14.87
CA VAL A 356 8.43 -14.39 -14.04
C VAL A 356 8.45 -15.15 -12.72
N GLU A 357 8.78 -16.45 -12.70
CA GLU A 357 9.01 -17.23 -11.46
C GLU A 357 10.04 -16.53 -10.54
N GLU A 358 11.17 -16.10 -11.12
CA GLU A 358 12.27 -15.40 -10.43
C GLU A 358 11.84 -14.03 -9.88
N LEU A 359 11.03 -13.28 -10.63
CA LEU A 359 10.52 -11.97 -10.23
C LEU A 359 9.38 -12.03 -9.21
N ILE A 360 8.51 -13.04 -9.23
CA ILE A 360 7.51 -13.28 -8.17
C ILE A 360 8.22 -13.65 -6.87
N THR A 361 9.19 -14.58 -6.93
CA THR A 361 10.03 -14.94 -5.78
C THR A 361 10.74 -13.71 -5.19
N THR A 362 11.24 -12.83 -6.06
CA THR A 362 11.87 -11.55 -5.69
C THR A 362 10.87 -10.57 -5.08
N ALA A 363 9.66 -10.45 -5.65
CA ALA A 363 8.59 -9.60 -5.13
C ALA A 363 8.16 -10.04 -3.73
N GLU A 364 7.93 -11.34 -3.52
CA GLU A 364 7.58 -11.94 -2.23
C GLU A 364 8.68 -11.71 -1.18
N ALA A 365 9.95 -11.93 -1.56
CA ALA A 365 11.08 -11.71 -0.66
C ALA A 365 11.21 -10.25 -0.19
N LYS A 366 10.89 -9.28 -1.06
CA LYS A 366 10.85 -7.84 -0.70
C LYS A 366 9.57 -7.43 0.02
N LEU A 367 8.44 -8.05 -0.26
CA LEU A 367 7.17 -7.78 0.41
C LEU A 367 7.17 -8.28 1.86
N LEU A 368 7.77 -9.45 2.12
CA LEU A 368 7.82 -10.07 3.46
C LEU A 368 9.11 -9.78 4.25
N CYS A 369 10.06 -9.06 3.66
CA CYS A 369 11.38 -8.76 4.22
C CYS A 369 12.14 -10.02 4.69
N ARG A 370 12.15 -11.10 3.88
CA ARG A 370 12.80 -12.39 4.22
C ARG A 370 14.16 -12.58 3.54
N SER A 371 14.98 -13.47 4.10
CA SER A 371 16.38 -13.72 3.70
C SER A 371 16.69 -15.14 3.18
N SER A 372 15.85 -16.14 3.53
CA SER A 372 15.75 -17.45 2.83
C SER A 372 14.69 -18.39 3.45
N ILE A 373 14.43 -18.30 4.76
CA ILE A 373 13.57 -19.27 5.49
C ILE A 373 12.10 -19.22 5.02
N GLU A 374 11.47 -20.39 4.87
CA GLU A 374 10.02 -20.55 4.69
C GLU A 374 9.28 -20.21 5.99
N LEU A 375 8.27 -19.33 5.89
CA LEU A 375 7.54 -18.86 7.06
C LEU A 375 6.24 -19.67 7.26
N GLY A 376 6.05 -20.17 8.48
CA GLY A 376 4.75 -20.65 8.94
C GLY A 376 3.79 -19.48 9.20
N ALA A 377 2.48 -19.72 9.18
CA ALA A 377 1.47 -18.68 9.47
C ALA A 377 1.72 -17.96 10.82
N ASN A 378 2.13 -18.72 11.85
CA ASN A 378 2.47 -18.22 13.18
C ASN A 378 3.69 -17.29 13.24
N GLU A 379 4.44 -17.13 12.14
CA GLU A 379 5.65 -16.28 12.05
C GLU A 379 5.42 -14.98 11.27
N LEU A 380 4.16 -14.68 10.95
CA LEU A 380 3.75 -13.45 10.28
C LEU A 380 3.65 -12.29 11.29
N THR A 381 4.56 -11.32 11.17
CA THR A 381 4.48 -10.06 11.93
C THR A 381 3.36 -9.16 11.38
N GLU A 382 2.89 -8.21 12.18
CA GLU A 382 1.89 -7.22 11.76
C GLU A 382 2.28 -6.51 10.46
N GLY A 383 3.54 -6.08 10.31
CA GLY A 383 4.07 -5.52 9.07
C GLY A 383 3.95 -6.46 7.86
N ARG A 384 4.22 -7.76 8.03
CA ARG A 384 4.06 -8.77 6.95
C ARG A 384 2.60 -8.98 6.57
N ILE A 385 1.70 -9.05 7.56
CA ILE A 385 0.26 -9.22 7.33
C ILE A 385 -0.30 -8.05 6.54
N PHE A 386 0.00 -6.81 6.96
CA PHE A 386 -0.46 -5.63 6.23
C PHE A 386 0.27 -5.36 4.91
N ALA A 387 1.42 -6.01 4.66
CA ALA A 387 2.02 -6.07 3.34
C ALA A 387 1.20 -6.92 2.36
N LEU A 388 0.78 -8.10 2.80
CA LEU A 388 -0.03 -9.05 2.04
C LEU A 388 -1.43 -8.47 1.79
N LEU A 389 -2.12 -8.02 2.85
CA LEU A 389 -3.45 -7.40 2.76
C LEU A 389 -3.41 -6.06 2.00
N GLY A 390 -2.35 -5.26 2.17
CA GLY A 390 -2.12 -4.03 1.42
C GLY A 390 -2.03 -4.28 -0.09
N SER A 391 -1.25 -5.27 -0.51
CA SER A 391 -1.03 -5.61 -1.93
C SER A 391 -2.22 -6.33 -2.60
N THR A 392 -3.28 -6.67 -1.84
CA THR A 392 -4.40 -7.51 -2.31
C THR A 392 -5.78 -6.91 -2.08
N ILE A 393 -6.11 -6.47 -0.87
CA ILE A 393 -7.46 -5.96 -0.52
C ILE A 393 -7.48 -4.47 -0.13
N GLN A 394 -6.33 -3.83 0.06
CA GLN A 394 -6.14 -2.43 0.51
C GLN A 394 -6.99 -2.02 1.75
N PRO A 395 -6.59 -2.42 2.96
CA PRO A 395 -7.08 -1.80 4.21
C PRO A 395 -6.51 -0.38 4.38
N GLN A 396 -7.34 0.59 4.77
CA GLN A 396 -6.95 2.01 4.84
C GLN A 396 -6.33 2.38 6.22
N LEU A 397 -5.00 2.32 6.32
CA LEU A 397 -4.23 2.50 7.56
C LEU A 397 -3.90 3.96 7.94
N TYR A 398 -4.76 4.93 7.61
CA TYR A 398 -4.46 6.37 7.76
C TYR A 398 -4.06 6.92 9.15
N PRO A 399 -4.47 6.33 10.29
CA PRO A 399 -3.99 6.73 11.62
C PRO A 399 -2.80 5.89 12.12
N ALA A 400 -2.48 4.75 11.50
CA ALA A 400 -1.53 3.75 11.99
C ALA A 400 -0.06 4.13 11.75
N SER A 401 0.36 5.31 12.19
CA SER A 401 1.65 5.94 11.85
C SER A 401 2.89 5.05 12.10
N LYS A 402 2.90 4.28 13.19
CA LYS A 402 3.96 3.30 13.49
C LYS A 402 4.03 2.20 12.42
N LEU A 403 2.89 1.57 12.13
CA LEU A 403 2.77 0.50 11.14
C LEU A 403 3.07 1.03 9.72
N ASN A 404 2.58 2.21 9.37
CA ASN A 404 2.92 2.87 8.09
C ASN A 404 4.44 3.11 7.93
N SER A 405 5.14 3.43 9.03
CA SER A 405 6.61 3.54 9.02
C SER A 405 7.29 2.19 8.75
N GLU A 406 6.76 1.10 9.31
CA GLU A 406 7.24 -0.28 9.10
C GLU A 406 6.94 -0.80 7.67
N LEU A 407 5.76 -0.48 7.15
CA LEU A 407 5.31 -0.89 5.82
C LEU A 407 6.15 -0.23 4.72
N VAL A 408 6.45 1.07 4.85
CA VAL A 408 7.37 1.77 3.94
C VAL A 408 8.79 1.22 4.06
N SER A 409 9.20 0.79 5.26
CA SER A 409 10.60 0.42 5.54
C SER A 409 11.04 -0.94 5.07
N SER A 410 10.13 -1.91 5.24
CA SER A 410 10.45 -3.33 5.20
C SER A 410 9.60 -4.03 4.16
N HIS A 411 8.43 -3.48 3.83
CA HIS A 411 7.36 -4.17 3.11
C HIS A 411 6.88 -3.43 1.86
N VAL A 412 7.76 -2.63 1.25
CA VAL A 412 7.58 -1.93 -0.05
C VAL A 412 6.36 -0.99 -0.20
N ALA A 413 5.71 -0.57 0.90
CA ALA A 413 4.65 0.43 0.81
C ALA A 413 5.16 1.79 0.32
N HIS A 414 4.33 2.51 -0.42
CA HIS A 414 4.64 3.84 -0.91
C HIS A 414 4.25 4.89 0.14
N CYS A 415 5.18 5.76 0.48
CA CYS A 415 4.92 6.87 1.39
C CYS A 415 4.18 7.99 0.65
N LEU A 416 2.89 8.15 0.94
CA LEU A 416 2.04 9.16 0.30
C LEU A 416 2.13 10.53 0.99
N TYR A 417 2.39 10.55 2.29
CA TYR A 417 2.44 11.77 3.09
C TYR A 417 3.26 11.62 4.37
N ILE A 418 3.99 12.67 4.71
CA ILE A 418 4.62 12.88 6.03
C ILE A 418 4.30 14.31 6.46
N ASP A 419 3.80 14.47 7.69
CA ASP A 419 3.45 15.78 8.22
C ASP A 419 4.68 16.63 8.64
N GLN A 420 4.46 17.88 9.04
CA GLN A 420 5.54 18.81 9.39
C GLN A 420 6.29 18.47 10.70
N VAL A 421 5.60 17.89 11.70
CA VAL A 421 6.25 17.41 12.94
C VAL A 421 6.69 15.95 12.86
N ARG A 422 6.26 15.21 11.81
CA ARG A 422 6.67 13.82 11.48
C ARG A 422 6.17 12.80 12.49
N GLU A 423 5.00 13.06 13.06
CA GLU A 423 4.26 12.18 13.96
C GLU A 423 3.21 11.36 13.19
N ARG A 424 2.84 11.80 11.97
CA ARG A 424 1.94 11.11 11.04
C ARG A 424 2.64 10.79 9.72
N ILE A 425 2.86 9.49 9.48
CA ILE A 425 3.21 8.91 8.18
C ILE A 425 1.98 8.23 7.60
N VAL A 426 1.69 8.47 6.32
CA VAL A 426 0.71 7.71 5.54
C VAL A 426 1.43 6.87 4.50
N ALA A 427 1.16 5.57 4.54
CA ALA A 427 1.64 4.58 3.59
C ALA A 427 0.45 3.97 2.83
N ASP A 428 0.68 3.50 1.62
CA ASP A 428 -0.31 2.79 0.81
C ASP A 428 0.37 1.83 -0.18
N TYR A 429 -0.38 0.90 -0.73
CA TYR A 429 0.07 -0.07 -1.74
C TYR A 429 -0.57 0.28 -3.09
N PRO A 430 0.05 1.15 -3.92
CA PRO A 430 -0.44 1.36 -5.28
C PRO A 430 -0.43 0.05 -6.06
N SER A 431 -1.31 -0.05 -7.06
CA SER A 431 -1.45 -1.22 -7.93
C SER A 431 -0.10 -1.60 -8.56
N GLN A 432 0.45 -2.73 -8.12
CA GLN A 432 1.75 -3.24 -8.53
C GLN A 432 1.61 -4.75 -8.74
N PHE A 433 1.33 -5.14 -9.99
CA PHE A 433 0.83 -6.48 -10.31
C PHE A 433 1.75 -7.62 -9.83
N ALA A 434 3.07 -7.40 -9.86
CA ALA A 434 4.06 -8.36 -9.34
C ALA A 434 3.98 -8.60 -7.82
N PHE A 435 3.74 -7.55 -7.01
CA PHE A 435 3.54 -7.71 -5.56
C PHE A 435 2.17 -8.32 -5.24
N SER A 436 1.14 -8.00 -6.03
CA SER A 436 -0.17 -8.64 -5.92
C SER A 436 -0.12 -10.13 -6.27
N ALA A 437 0.56 -10.53 -7.34
CA ALA A 437 0.77 -11.94 -7.69
C ALA A 437 1.52 -12.70 -6.59
N ALA A 438 2.63 -12.15 -6.08
CA ALA A 438 3.38 -12.71 -4.96
C ALA A 438 2.54 -12.85 -3.67
N ALA A 439 1.74 -11.84 -3.34
CA ALA A 439 0.87 -11.89 -2.17
C ALA A 439 -0.24 -12.96 -2.32
N ASN A 440 -0.81 -13.12 -3.51
CA ASN A 440 -1.76 -14.20 -3.81
C ASN A 440 -1.09 -15.58 -3.67
N GLY A 441 0.09 -15.77 -4.27
CA GLY A 441 0.85 -17.02 -4.17
C GLY A 441 1.14 -17.42 -2.71
N PHE A 442 1.61 -16.47 -1.92
CA PHE A 442 1.92 -16.72 -0.51
C PHE A 442 0.68 -16.98 0.35
N LEU A 443 -0.43 -16.25 0.15
CA LEU A 443 -1.67 -16.43 0.90
C LEU A 443 -2.41 -17.73 0.52
N ALA A 444 -2.41 -18.09 -0.76
CA ALA A 444 -3.16 -19.24 -1.27
C ALA A 444 -2.45 -20.60 -1.11
N SER A 445 -1.19 -20.64 -0.65
CA SER A 445 -0.45 -21.90 -0.43
C SER A 445 -0.66 -22.53 0.94
N ASP A 446 -1.30 -21.83 1.89
CA ASP A 446 -1.57 -22.31 3.25
C ASP A 446 -2.73 -21.49 3.85
N GLU A 447 -3.85 -22.16 4.12
CA GLU A 447 -5.07 -21.55 4.68
C GLU A 447 -4.83 -20.86 6.03
N ALA A 448 -3.91 -21.36 6.86
CA ALA A 448 -3.62 -20.75 8.15
C ALA A 448 -3.12 -19.30 8.00
N ARG A 449 -2.44 -18.98 6.88
CA ARG A 449 -1.99 -17.61 6.57
C ARG A 449 -3.17 -16.67 6.35
N TRP A 450 -4.22 -17.15 5.67
CA TRP A 450 -5.45 -16.37 5.49
C TRP A 450 -6.15 -16.14 6.83
N VAL A 451 -6.31 -17.18 7.66
CA VAL A 451 -6.88 -17.08 9.02
C VAL A 451 -6.13 -16.05 9.86
N THR A 452 -4.81 -16.18 10.00
CA THR A 452 -3.96 -15.24 10.75
C THR A 452 -4.06 -13.80 10.23
N CYS A 453 -4.17 -13.60 8.91
CA CYS A 453 -4.35 -12.27 8.34
C CYS A 453 -5.72 -11.67 8.67
N ILE A 454 -6.79 -12.47 8.67
CA ILE A 454 -8.15 -12.03 9.03
C ILE A 454 -8.23 -11.69 10.53
N GLU A 455 -7.62 -12.51 11.40
CA GLU A 455 -7.57 -12.28 12.85
C GLU A 455 -6.80 -11.00 13.21
N GLN A 456 -5.62 -10.77 12.63
CA GLN A 456 -4.88 -9.53 12.89
C GLN A 456 -5.57 -8.30 12.27
N LEU A 457 -6.28 -8.45 11.15
CA LEU A 457 -7.15 -7.40 10.62
C LEU A 457 -8.25 -7.04 11.62
N ALA A 458 -8.87 -8.05 12.26
CA ALA A 458 -9.85 -7.86 13.33
C ALA A 458 -9.25 -7.15 14.56
N VAL A 459 -8.00 -7.48 14.95
CA VAL A 459 -7.27 -6.76 16.01
C VAL A 459 -7.09 -5.28 15.68
N VAL A 460 -6.66 -4.95 14.45
CA VAL A 460 -6.40 -3.56 14.03
C VAL A 460 -7.70 -2.74 13.86
N LEU A 461 -8.81 -3.38 13.49
CA LEU A 461 -10.14 -2.73 13.53
C LEU A 461 -10.57 -2.42 14.98
N ARG A 462 -10.39 -3.35 15.94
CA ARG A 462 -10.69 -3.11 17.37
C ARG A 462 -9.85 -2.00 17.99
N GLN A 463 -8.63 -1.79 17.52
CA GLN A 463 -7.76 -0.66 17.92
C GLN A 463 -8.22 0.69 17.33
N GLY A 464 -9.25 0.74 16.48
CA GLY A 464 -9.69 1.96 15.79
C GLY A 464 -8.70 2.46 14.73
N LEU A 465 -7.70 1.65 14.35
CA LEU A 465 -6.71 2.00 13.33
C LEU A 465 -7.27 1.87 11.90
N ILE A 466 -8.38 1.14 11.75
CA ILE A 466 -9.25 1.11 10.57
C ILE A 466 -10.68 1.34 11.07
N SER A 467 -11.50 2.04 10.29
CA SER A 467 -12.93 2.21 10.59
C SER A 467 -13.65 0.85 10.64
N SER A 468 -14.28 0.50 11.77
CA SER A 468 -15.06 -0.73 11.91
C SER A 468 -16.29 -0.77 11.00
N GLY A 469 -16.80 0.38 10.57
CA GLY A 469 -17.82 0.47 9.51
C GLY A 469 -17.38 -0.17 8.17
N ASN A 470 -16.08 -0.39 7.97
CA ASN A 470 -15.51 -1.02 6.79
C ASN A 470 -15.36 -2.55 6.94
N ALA A 471 -15.71 -3.16 8.08
CA ALA A 471 -15.49 -4.58 8.35
C ALA A 471 -16.13 -5.49 7.28
N GLY A 472 -17.39 -5.20 6.91
CA GLY A 472 -18.09 -5.90 5.83
C GLY A 472 -17.41 -5.73 4.48
N GLU A 473 -17.02 -4.51 4.12
CA GLU A 473 -16.34 -4.23 2.85
C GLU A 473 -14.97 -4.93 2.73
N LEU A 474 -14.27 -5.12 3.85
CA LEU A 474 -13.01 -5.85 3.88
C LEU A 474 -13.26 -7.36 3.78
N ALA A 475 -14.23 -7.88 4.52
CA ALA A 475 -14.67 -9.27 4.42
C ALA A 475 -15.10 -9.65 2.99
N SER A 476 -15.85 -8.79 2.28
CA SER A 476 -16.25 -9.06 0.89
C SER A 476 -15.06 -9.13 -0.06
N ARG A 477 -14.05 -8.27 0.08
CA ARG A 477 -12.82 -8.33 -0.73
C ARG A 477 -12.05 -9.62 -0.49
N ILE A 478 -11.98 -10.07 0.77
CA ILE A 478 -11.34 -11.35 1.16
C ILE A 478 -12.10 -12.52 0.53
N ILE A 479 -13.43 -12.57 0.67
CA ILE A 479 -14.30 -13.59 0.07
C ILE A 479 -14.14 -13.65 -1.45
N LEU A 480 -14.20 -12.51 -2.13
CA LEU A 480 -14.10 -12.45 -3.59
C LEU A 480 -12.70 -12.86 -4.07
N LEU A 481 -11.64 -12.48 -3.34
CA LEU A 481 -10.27 -12.86 -3.69
C LEU A 481 -9.99 -14.35 -3.43
N LEU A 482 -10.52 -14.93 -2.34
CA LEU A 482 -10.48 -16.37 -2.08
C LEU A 482 -11.15 -17.16 -3.21
N ALA A 483 -12.34 -16.73 -3.63
CA ALA A 483 -13.02 -17.33 -4.79
C ALA A 483 -12.15 -17.23 -6.05
N MET A 484 -11.57 -16.06 -6.34
CA MET A 484 -10.70 -15.86 -7.49
C MET A 484 -9.43 -16.75 -7.45
N GLN A 485 -8.74 -16.84 -6.30
CA GLN A 485 -7.58 -17.71 -6.09
C GLN A 485 -7.91 -19.18 -6.34
N GLN A 486 -9.03 -19.66 -5.78
CA GLN A 486 -9.50 -21.03 -5.99
C GLN A 486 -9.90 -21.30 -7.45
N THR A 487 -10.57 -20.35 -8.13
CA THR A 487 -10.92 -20.49 -9.54
C THR A 487 -9.67 -20.53 -10.43
N MET A 488 -8.67 -19.67 -10.18
CA MET A 488 -7.40 -19.72 -10.91
C MET A 488 -6.74 -21.09 -10.79
N ARG A 489 -6.67 -21.69 -9.58
CA ARG A 489 -6.13 -23.06 -9.41
C ARG A 489 -6.93 -24.09 -10.21
N LYS A 490 -8.27 -24.11 -10.11
CA LYS A 490 -9.16 -25.07 -10.80
C LYS A 490 -9.12 -24.97 -12.34
N VAL A 491 -8.84 -23.79 -12.89
CA VAL A 491 -8.79 -23.55 -14.34
C VAL A 491 -7.41 -23.89 -14.93
N VAL A 492 -6.34 -23.81 -14.12
CA VAL A 492 -4.95 -24.03 -14.56
C VAL A 492 -4.44 -25.46 -14.28
N LEU A 493 -4.76 -26.01 -13.10
CA LEU A 493 -4.27 -27.32 -12.67
C LEU A 493 -5.33 -28.41 -12.91
N PRO A 494 -4.93 -29.63 -13.34
CA PRO A 494 -5.81 -30.79 -13.33
C PRO A 494 -6.36 -31.07 -11.92
N PRO A 495 -7.58 -31.64 -11.78
CA PRO A 495 -8.16 -31.95 -10.46
C PRO A 495 -7.33 -32.87 -9.57
N GLU A 496 -6.42 -33.65 -10.17
CA GLU A 496 -5.54 -34.60 -9.49
C GLU A 496 -4.23 -33.97 -8.99
N ASP A 497 -3.83 -32.80 -9.51
CA ASP A 497 -2.52 -32.18 -9.24
C ASP A 497 -2.63 -30.94 -8.32
N ASN A 498 -3.12 -31.18 -7.10
CA ASN A 498 -3.31 -30.11 -6.11
C ASN A 498 -1.99 -29.56 -5.52
N THR A 499 -0.85 -30.18 -5.85
CA THR A 499 0.47 -29.90 -5.25
C THR A 499 1.26 -28.78 -5.92
N GLU A 500 1.02 -28.46 -7.19
CA GLU A 500 1.81 -27.42 -7.88
C GLU A 500 1.42 -25.98 -7.48
N SER A 501 2.41 -25.08 -7.57
CA SER A 501 2.23 -23.63 -7.39
C SER A 501 2.00 -22.95 -8.74
N ILE A 502 0.98 -22.10 -8.81
CA ILE A 502 0.70 -21.26 -9.99
C ILE A 502 1.12 -19.81 -9.73
N ASP A 503 1.28 -19.01 -10.78
CA ASP A 503 1.74 -17.61 -10.67
C ASP A 503 0.64 -16.59 -10.30
N TYR A 504 -0.64 -17.00 -10.33
CA TYR A 504 -1.83 -16.17 -10.12
C TYR A 504 -1.96 -14.97 -11.11
N ILE A 505 -1.58 -15.20 -12.38
CA ILE A 505 -1.62 -14.23 -13.49
C ILE A 505 -2.71 -14.58 -14.54
N TYR A 506 -3.77 -15.29 -14.14
CA TYR A 506 -4.74 -15.88 -15.07
C TYR A 506 -6.07 -15.10 -15.16
N SER A 507 -6.65 -15.01 -16.36
CA SER A 507 -8.07 -14.74 -16.51
C SER A 507 -8.89 -16.00 -16.31
N VAL A 508 -10.07 -15.91 -15.72
CA VAL A 508 -11.01 -17.04 -15.58
C VAL A 508 -12.36 -16.71 -16.22
N PRO A 509 -13.10 -17.71 -16.74
CA PRO A 509 -14.51 -17.54 -17.09
C PRO A 509 -15.33 -17.10 -15.87
N LEU A 510 -16.31 -16.21 -16.08
CA LEU A 510 -17.18 -15.73 -15.01
C LEU A 510 -18.00 -16.86 -14.40
N VAL A 511 -18.41 -17.85 -15.21
CA VAL A 511 -19.15 -19.02 -14.73
C VAL A 511 -18.35 -19.81 -13.70
N ASP A 512 -17.07 -20.10 -13.93
CA ASP A 512 -16.23 -20.88 -13.01
C ASP A 512 -15.97 -20.16 -11.68
N PHE A 513 -15.88 -18.83 -11.74
CA PHE A 513 -15.83 -17.96 -10.56
C PHE A 513 -17.12 -18.04 -9.74
N LEU A 514 -18.29 -17.97 -10.38
CA LEU A 514 -19.57 -18.06 -9.70
C LEU A 514 -19.85 -19.48 -9.18
N THR A 515 -19.48 -20.53 -9.92
CA THR A 515 -19.49 -21.92 -9.48
C THR A 515 -18.61 -22.12 -8.25
N THR A 516 -17.42 -21.50 -8.22
CA THR A 516 -16.51 -21.55 -7.06
C THR A 516 -17.05 -20.78 -5.86
N LEU A 517 -17.60 -19.58 -6.06
CA LEU A 517 -18.17 -18.75 -5.01
C LEU A 517 -19.41 -19.37 -4.35
N THR A 518 -20.24 -20.10 -5.13
CA THR A 518 -21.54 -20.62 -4.69
C THR A 518 -21.57 -22.12 -4.41
N GLY A 519 -20.65 -22.91 -4.98
CA GLY A 519 -20.71 -24.38 -4.96
C GLY A 519 -21.80 -24.96 -5.85
N LEU A 520 -22.41 -24.16 -6.74
CA LEU A 520 -23.51 -24.56 -7.60
C LEU A 520 -23.07 -24.67 -9.06
N GLU A 521 -23.52 -25.74 -9.72
CA GLU A 521 -23.39 -25.90 -11.18
C GLU A 521 -24.01 -24.72 -11.95
N ALA A 522 -23.48 -24.44 -13.14
CA ALA A 522 -23.82 -23.28 -13.96
C ALA A 522 -25.33 -23.15 -14.31
N ASP A 523 -26.06 -24.25 -14.37
CA ASP A 523 -27.51 -24.28 -14.57
C ASP A 523 -28.30 -23.87 -13.31
N LYS A 524 -27.77 -24.21 -12.12
CA LYS A 524 -28.40 -24.00 -10.79
C LYS A 524 -28.15 -22.60 -10.22
N ILE A 525 -27.09 -21.89 -10.64
CA ILE A 525 -26.77 -20.53 -10.15
C ILE A 525 -27.95 -19.58 -10.44
N ASN A 526 -28.73 -19.20 -9.44
CA ASN A 526 -29.85 -18.29 -9.61
C ASN A 526 -29.36 -16.84 -9.81
N LEU A 527 -29.73 -16.23 -10.95
CA LEU A 527 -29.39 -14.84 -11.29
C LEU A 527 -30.63 -13.92 -11.37
N GLY A 528 -31.73 -14.28 -10.71
CA GLY A 528 -32.91 -13.43 -10.58
C GLY A 528 -33.74 -13.36 -11.86
N ALA A 529 -33.98 -12.14 -12.37
CA ALA A 529 -34.94 -11.84 -13.43
C ALA A 529 -34.31 -11.52 -14.82
N ILE A 530 -33.01 -11.77 -14.96
CA ILE A 530 -32.27 -11.68 -16.22
C ILE A 530 -32.94 -12.56 -17.31
N SER A 531 -32.95 -12.09 -18.56
CA SER A 531 -33.47 -12.88 -19.69
C SER A 531 -32.60 -14.11 -19.97
N LYS A 532 -33.11 -15.10 -20.70
CA LYS A 532 -32.35 -16.33 -21.00
C LYS A 532 -31.12 -16.05 -21.87
N GLU A 533 -31.28 -15.11 -22.79
CA GLU A 533 -30.30 -14.65 -23.77
C GLU A 533 -29.19 -13.88 -23.05
N ASN A 534 -29.56 -12.90 -22.22
CA ASN A 534 -28.62 -12.16 -21.39
C ASN A 534 -27.91 -13.04 -20.36
N ARG A 535 -28.60 -14.04 -19.78
CA ARG A 535 -27.98 -15.06 -18.91
C ARG A 535 -26.94 -15.86 -19.67
N TYR A 536 -27.27 -16.32 -20.87
CA TYR A 536 -26.36 -17.11 -21.71
C TYR A 536 -25.09 -16.32 -21.99
N THR A 537 -25.20 -15.15 -22.63
CA THR A 537 -24.06 -14.23 -22.89
C THR A 537 -23.23 -13.95 -21.65
N LEU A 538 -23.86 -13.65 -20.50
CA LEU A 538 -23.13 -13.34 -19.27
C LEU A 538 -22.32 -14.54 -18.73
N LEU A 539 -22.82 -15.77 -18.88
CA LEU A 539 -22.15 -16.99 -18.38
C LEU A 539 -21.21 -17.65 -19.40
N THR A 540 -21.42 -17.48 -20.71
CA THR A 540 -20.59 -18.11 -21.76
C THR A 540 -19.54 -17.19 -22.35
N GLU A 541 -19.87 -15.92 -22.62
CA GLU A 541 -18.91 -14.93 -23.14
C GLU A 541 -18.12 -14.26 -21.99
N GLY A 542 -18.72 -14.13 -20.80
CA GLY A 542 -18.18 -13.39 -19.67
C GLY A 542 -16.86 -13.96 -19.13
N HIS A 543 -15.80 -13.16 -19.20
CA HIS A 543 -14.48 -13.43 -18.61
C HIS A 543 -14.09 -12.33 -17.61
N ILE A 544 -13.34 -12.70 -16.57
CA ILE A 544 -12.80 -11.77 -15.57
C ILE A 544 -11.28 -11.93 -15.42
N PHE A 545 -10.60 -10.84 -15.14
CA PHE A 545 -9.15 -10.82 -14.93
C PHE A 545 -8.79 -9.74 -13.91
N TRP A 546 -8.44 -10.15 -12.69
CA TRP A 546 -7.90 -9.31 -11.63
C TRP A 546 -7.25 -10.16 -10.53
N ASN A 547 -6.30 -9.58 -9.78
CA ASN A 547 -5.71 -10.25 -8.60
C ASN A 547 -5.59 -9.36 -7.35
N HIS A 548 -6.10 -8.12 -7.40
CA HIS A 548 -6.13 -7.21 -6.25
C HIS A 548 -7.24 -6.15 -6.39
N PHE A 549 -7.57 -5.48 -5.28
CA PHE A 549 -8.48 -4.34 -5.20
C PHE A 549 -7.73 -3.00 -5.08
N ILE A 550 -8.27 -1.93 -5.67
CA ILE A 550 -7.84 -0.54 -5.44
C ILE A 550 -9.01 0.34 -4.98
N ASN A 551 -8.79 1.23 -4.02
CA ASN A 551 -9.76 2.25 -3.62
C ASN A 551 -9.82 3.39 -4.66
N ILE A 552 -10.97 3.66 -5.28
CA ILE A 552 -11.16 4.77 -6.22
C ILE A 552 -11.98 5.93 -5.61
N THR A 553 -11.71 7.15 -6.07
CA THR A 553 -12.37 8.39 -5.58
C THR A 553 -13.47 8.91 -6.52
N PHE A 554 -13.68 8.26 -7.66
CA PHE A 554 -14.64 8.63 -8.71
C PHE A 554 -15.67 7.51 -8.95
N THR A 555 -16.58 7.71 -9.89
CA THR A 555 -17.51 6.67 -10.39
C THR A 555 -17.05 6.30 -11.79
N PRO A 556 -16.73 5.02 -12.09
CA PRO A 556 -16.09 4.66 -13.34
C PRO A 556 -17.05 4.69 -14.53
N GLY A 557 -16.55 5.20 -15.65
CA GLY A 557 -17.10 5.02 -16.99
C GLY A 557 -16.47 3.82 -17.71
N PRO A 558 -16.86 3.56 -18.97
CA PRO A 558 -16.43 2.36 -19.68
C PRO A 558 -14.95 2.38 -20.06
N ASP A 559 -14.33 3.56 -20.21
CA ASP A 559 -12.88 3.69 -20.36
C ASP A 559 -12.13 3.24 -19.10
N ASP A 560 -12.65 3.57 -17.91
CA ASP A 560 -12.04 3.18 -16.64
C ASP A 560 -12.11 1.66 -16.44
N PHE A 561 -13.23 1.01 -16.79
CA PHE A 561 -13.33 -0.45 -16.76
C PHE A 561 -12.34 -1.13 -17.72
N MET A 562 -12.06 -0.54 -18.89
CA MET A 562 -11.00 -1.03 -19.78
C MET A 562 -9.62 -0.88 -19.11
N GLN A 563 -9.32 0.23 -18.44
CA GLN A 563 -8.05 0.39 -17.70
C GLN A 563 -7.94 -0.58 -16.51
N PHE A 564 -9.03 -0.83 -15.78
CA PHE A 564 -9.07 -1.81 -14.69
C PHE A 564 -8.79 -3.22 -15.21
N LEU A 565 -9.36 -3.58 -16.36
CA LEU A 565 -9.09 -4.84 -17.07
C LEU A 565 -7.63 -4.91 -17.54
N TYR A 566 -7.13 -3.87 -18.23
CA TYR A 566 -5.75 -3.80 -18.73
C TYR A 566 -4.69 -3.95 -17.63
N ARG A 567 -5.02 -3.53 -16.40
CA ARG A 567 -4.14 -3.59 -15.23
C ARG A 567 -4.40 -4.80 -14.31
N GLY A 568 -5.48 -5.54 -14.53
CA GLY A 568 -5.86 -6.69 -13.73
C GLY A 568 -6.25 -6.35 -12.28
N LEU A 569 -7.19 -5.42 -12.09
CA LEU A 569 -7.68 -5.01 -10.77
C LEU A 569 -9.20 -4.93 -10.66
N ALA A 570 -9.71 -5.20 -9.46
CA ALA A 570 -11.02 -4.83 -8.98
C ALA A 570 -10.94 -3.50 -8.21
N VAL A 571 -12.08 -2.86 -7.89
CA VAL A 571 -12.09 -1.60 -7.14
C VAL A 571 -13.08 -1.58 -5.98
N GLN A 572 -12.69 -0.93 -4.89
CA GLN A 572 -13.59 -0.38 -3.89
C GLN A 572 -14.02 1.01 -4.35
N CYS A 573 -15.32 1.27 -4.35
CA CYS A 573 -15.91 2.53 -4.76
C CYS A 573 -15.66 3.64 -3.73
N LYS A 574 -15.77 4.89 -4.20
CA LYS A 574 -15.70 6.08 -3.34
C LYS A 574 -16.80 6.07 -2.26
N PRO A 575 -16.59 6.72 -1.10
CA PRO A 575 -17.62 6.89 -0.08
C PRO A 575 -18.90 7.51 -0.65
N ASN A 576 -20.06 6.94 -0.29
CA ASN A 576 -21.39 7.33 -0.78
C ASN A 576 -21.60 7.10 -2.30
N GLN A 577 -20.87 6.16 -2.92
CA GLN A 577 -21.30 5.59 -4.20
C GLN A 577 -22.71 4.99 -4.06
N VAL A 578 -23.55 5.18 -5.08
CA VAL A 578 -24.92 4.66 -5.08
C VAL A 578 -24.92 3.22 -5.59
N GLY A 579 -25.59 2.33 -4.84
CA GLY A 579 -25.93 0.97 -5.25
C GLY A 579 -24.83 -0.07 -5.13
N PHE A 580 -23.56 0.31 -5.22
CA PHE A 580 -22.42 -0.61 -5.22
C PHE A 580 -21.28 -0.07 -4.36
N ASP A 581 -20.70 -0.95 -3.54
CA ASP A 581 -19.53 -0.64 -2.72
C ASP A 581 -18.25 -1.10 -3.42
N GLN A 582 -18.32 -2.18 -4.21
CA GLN A 582 -17.19 -2.71 -5.00
C GLN A 582 -17.62 -3.00 -6.46
N LEU A 583 -16.65 -2.93 -7.38
CA LEU A 583 -16.84 -3.18 -8.81
C LEU A 583 -15.67 -4.01 -9.37
N PHE A 584 -15.93 -4.87 -10.35
CA PHE A 584 -14.88 -5.44 -11.21
C PHE A 584 -15.37 -5.57 -12.66
N SER A 585 -14.43 -5.46 -13.61
CA SER A 585 -14.70 -5.58 -15.04
C SER A 585 -15.07 -7.02 -15.40
N ILE A 586 -16.10 -7.16 -16.24
CA ILE A 586 -16.40 -8.39 -16.99
C ILE A 586 -16.23 -8.05 -18.47
N TYR A 587 -15.47 -8.86 -19.21
CA TYR A 587 -15.34 -8.72 -20.66
C TYR A 587 -16.16 -9.81 -21.36
N LEU A 588 -17.00 -9.44 -22.33
CA LEU A 588 -17.80 -10.39 -23.12
C LEU A 588 -16.96 -10.84 -24.34
N LYS A 589 -16.27 -11.97 -24.18
CA LYS A 589 -15.31 -12.50 -25.15
C LYS A 589 -16.02 -13.19 -26.33
N ARG A 590 -16.58 -12.37 -27.22
CA ARG A 590 -17.29 -12.79 -28.44
C ARG A 590 -16.32 -13.37 -29.47
N GLU A 591 -16.57 -14.59 -29.93
CA GLU A 591 -15.73 -15.29 -30.92
C GLU A 591 -15.56 -14.51 -32.24
N SER A 592 -16.51 -13.63 -32.58
CA SER A 592 -16.50 -12.80 -33.78
C SER A 592 -15.49 -11.63 -33.72
N ASN A 593 -14.91 -11.33 -32.56
CA ASN A 593 -14.01 -10.19 -32.37
C ASN A 593 -12.69 -10.60 -31.68
N PRO A 594 -11.57 -10.72 -32.41
CA PRO A 594 -10.26 -11.03 -31.82
C PRO A 594 -9.59 -9.83 -31.14
N GLU A 595 -10.07 -8.61 -31.38
CA GLU A 595 -9.53 -7.38 -30.81
C GLU A 595 -10.33 -6.92 -29.57
N LEU A 596 -9.67 -6.25 -28.62
CA LEU A 596 -10.35 -5.76 -27.41
C LEU A 596 -11.17 -4.51 -27.71
N ASN A 597 -12.51 -4.66 -27.71
CA ASN A 597 -13.43 -3.55 -27.91
C ASN A 597 -14.07 -3.12 -26.58
N LYS A 598 -14.12 -1.81 -26.37
CA LYS A 598 -14.84 -1.16 -25.27
C LYS A 598 -16.35 -1.44 -25.30
N ASP A 599 -16.94 -1.68 -26.48
CA ASP A 599 -18.37 -2.03 -26.59
C ASP A 599 -18.69 -3.45 -26.09
N ASP A 600 -17.67 -4.29 -25.85
CA ASP A 600 -17.78 -5.64 -25.31
C ASP A 600 -17.59 -5.70 -23.77
N ILE A 601 -17.30 -4.56 -23.10
CA ILE A 601 -17.13 -4.53 -21.65
C ILE A 601 -18.45 -4.34 -20.89
N THR A 602 -18.49 -4.91 -19.68
CA THR A 602 -19.54 -4.75 -18.68
C THR A 602 -18.93 -4.89 -17.27
N PHE A 603 -19.75 -4.97 -16.21
CA PHE A 603 -19.27 -4.99 -14.83
C PHE A 603 -20.04 -5.97 -13.94
N CYS A 604 -19.36 -6.39 -12.87
CA CYS A 604 -20.01 -6.89 -11.66
C CYS A 604 -20.08 -5.75 -10.62
N GLY A 605 -21.27 -5.47 -10.10
CA GLY A 605 -21.49 -4.57 -8.97
C GLY A 605 -21.77 -5.32 -7.69
N VAL A 606 -20.91 -5.18 -6.70
CA VAL A 606 -21.07 -5.82 -5.39
C VAL A 606 -21.63 -4.82 -4.39
N GLN A 607 -22.73 -5.19 -3.75
CA GLN A 607 -23.26 -4.51 -2.58
C GLN A 607 -23.05 -5.41 -1.36
N VAL A 608 -22.43 -4.87 -0.32
CA VAL A 608 -22.20 -5.50 0.96
C VAL A 608 -23.19 -4.96 1.98
N LYS A 609 -23.63 -5.80 2.92
CA LYS A 609 -24.44 -5.43 4.08
C LYS A 609 -23.93 -6.21 5.30
N ASN A 610 -23.46 -5.50 6.33
CA ASN A 610 -23.03 -6.09 7.61
C ASN A 610 -23.97 -5.69 8.76
N ALA A 611 -25.27 -5.65 8.50
CA ALA A 611 -26.27 -5.29 9.50
C ALA A 611 -26.98 -6.55 10.00
N LYS A 612 -27.12 -6.71 11.32
CA LYS A 612 -27.92 -7.80 11.94
C LYS A 612 -29.43 -7.71 11.61
N SER A 613 -29.85 -6.71 10.83
CA SER A 613 -31.22 -6.50 10.35
C SER A 613 -31.34 -6.89 8.87
N ASN A 614 -32.20 -7.87 8.57
CA ASN A 614 -32.48 -8.36 7.21
C ASN A 614 -32.67 -7.23 6.17
N VAL A 615 -31.94 -7.32 5.05
CA VAL A 615 -31.92 -6.33 3.97
C VAL A 615 -33.26 -6.23 3.26
N ASN A 616 -33.86 -5.04 3.20
CA ASN A 616 -35.11 -4.81 2.47
C ASN A 616 -34.85 -4.75 0.96
N LEU A 617 -34.92 -5.91 0.30
CA LEU A 617 -34.71 -6.09 -1.15
C LEU A 617 -35.63 -5.22 -2.03
N LYS A 618 -36.84 -4.87 -1.56
CA LYS A 618 -37.76 -3.98 -2.28
C LYS A 618 -37.33 -2.51 -2.25
N LYS A 619 -36.55 -2.10 -1.25
CA LYS A 619 -36.01 -0.74 -1.08
C LYS A 619 -34.59 -0.58 -1.64
N GLU A 620 -33.75 -1.60 -1.49
CA GLU A 620 -32.35 -1.55 -1.94
C GLU A 620 -32.21 -1.99 -3.42
N GLY A 621 -32.92 -3.03 -3.85
CA GLY A 621 -32.82 -3.61 -5.20
C GLY A 621 -33.04 -2.65 -6.39
N PRO A 622 -33.88 -1.60 -6.30
CA PRO A 622 -33.98 -0.57 -7.35
C PRO A 622 -32.73 0.30 -7.52
N LYS A 623 -31.83 0.35 -6.52
CA LYS A 623 -30.55 1.10 -6.59
C LYS A 623 -29.47 0.34 -7.36
N TRP A 624 -29.60 -0.98 -7.48
CA TRP A 624 -28.61 -1.87 -8.08
C TRP A 624 -28.74 -1.89 -9.59
N THR A 625 -28.56 -0.75 -10.25
CA THR A 625 -28.53 -0.62 -11.71
C THR A 625 -27.39 0.28 -12.15
N ASP A 626 -26.92 0.09 -13.38
CA ASP A 626 -26.00 0.97 -14.08
C ASP A 626 -26.42 2.46 -13.95
N LYS A 627 -27.67 2.76 -14.31
CA LYS A 627 -28.28 4.09 -14.24
C LYS A 627 -28.32 4.68 -12.82
N SER A 628 -28.71 3.90 -11.81
CA SER A 628 -28.75 4.35 -10.41
C SER A 628 -27.34 4.58 -9.84
N GLY A 629 -26.38 3.71 -10.18
CA GLY A 629 -24.98 3.87 -9.84
C GLY A 629 -24.27 4.99 -10.62
N LYS A 630 -24.87 5.50 -11.70
CA LYS A 630 -24.25 6.40 -12.69
C LYS A 630 -23.04 5.79 -13.39
N ILE A 631 -23.03 4.45 -13.47
CA ILE A 631 -22.08 3.66 -14.25
C ILE A 631 -22.61 3.63 -15.69
N ASN A 632 -21.76 3.97 -16.66
CA ASN A 632 -22.13 3.98 -18.07
C ASN A 632 -21.48 2.79 -18.77
N ILE A 633 -22.29 1.91 -19.35
CA ILE A 633 -21.86 0.75 -20.15
C ILE A 633 -22.74 0.64 -21.40
N ASN A 634 -22.38 -0.24 -22.32
CA ASN A 634 -23.20 -0.54 -23.49
C ASN A 634 -24.62 -0.98 -23.07
N ALA A 635 -25.64 -0.28 -23.56
CA ALA A 635 -27.06 -0.53 -23.25
C ALA A 635 -27.60 -1.87 -23.78
N LEU A 636 -26.79 -2.62 -24.54
CA LEU A 636 -27.06 -4.00 -24.95
C LEU A 636 -26.39 -5.05 -24.05
N ASN A 637 -25.24 -4.76 -23.43
CA ASN A 637 -24.48 -5.76 -22.66
C ASN A 637 -25.15 -6.04 -21.29
N PRO A 638 -25.38 -7.31 -20.91
CA PRO A 638 -25.84 -7.64 -19.56
C PRO A 638 -24.78 -7.32 -18.51
N TYR A 639 -25.18 -7.17 -17.25
CA TYR A 639 -24.29 -6.91 -16.12
C TYR A 639 -24.67 -7.77 -14.92
N LEU A 640 -23.69 -7.99 -14.02
CA LEU A 640 -23.88 -8.79 -12.81
C LEU A 640 -24.02 -7.88 -11.57
N VAL A 641 -24.86 -8.30 -10.64
CA VAL A 641 -24.92 -7.77 -9.27
C VAL A 641 -24.77 -8.93 -8.29
N ILE A 642 -23.93 -8.75 -7.27
CA ILE A 642 -23.82 -9.67 -6.13
C ILE A 642 -24.19 -8.91 -4.86
N LEU A 643 -25.20 -9.39 -4.12
CA LEU A 643 -25.41 -9.00 -2.73
C LEU A 643 -24.64 -9.97 -1.83
N ILE A 644 -23.79 -9.43 -0.97
CA ILE A 644 -23.21 -10.15 0.18
C ILE A 644 -23.83 -9.54 1.44
N ASP A 645 -24.81 -10.24 2.02
CA ASP A 645 -25.40 -9.90 3.31
C ASP A 645 -24.77 -10.81 4.37
N CYS A 646 -23.80 -10.29 5.12
CA CYS A 646 -22.92 -11.05 6.00
C CYS A 646 -23.65 -11.70 7.20
N HIS A 647 -24.83 -11.20 7.55
CA HIS A 647 -25.62 -11.65 8.70
C HIS A 647 -27.09 -11.99 8.37
N GLY A 648 -27.58 -11.63 7.18
CA GLY A 648 -28.96 -11.86 6.79
C GLY A 648 -29.31 -13.33 6.62
N THR A 649 -30.54 -13.69 7.03
CA THR A 649 -31.15 -14.98 6.71
C THR A 649 -31.75 -14.96 5.31
N ILE A 650 -31.86 -16.12 4.64
CA ILE A 650 -32.53 -16.28 3.34
C ILE A 650 -33.92 -15.61 3.36
N GLN A 651 -34.21 -14.79 2.34
CA GLN A 651 -35.49 -14.09 2.19
C GLN A 651 -36.24 -14.52 0.93
N GLU A 652 -37.53 -14.83 1.07
CA GLU A 652 -38.45 -15.10 -0.05
C GLU A 652 -38.82 -13.85 -0.87
N ASN A 653 -38.50 -12.65 -0.37
CA ASN A 653 -38.85 -11.37 -0.99
C ASN A 653 -38.06 -11.12 -2.28
N LYS A 654 -38.62 -11.52 -3.43
CA LYS A 654 -38.05 -11.17 -4.74
C LYS A 654 -37.85 -9.65 -4.91
N ILE A 655 -36.74 -9.28 -5.53
CA ILE A 655 -36.47 -7.90 -5.95
C ILE A 655 -37.54 -7.48 -6.98
N PRO A 656 -38.08 -6.24 -6.91
CA PRO A 656 -39.04 -5.74 -7.89
C PRO A 656 -38.47 -5.80 -9.32
N THR A 657 -39.26 -6.36 -10.24
CA THR A 657 -38.94 -6.38 -11.67
C THR A 657 -39.16 -5.01 -12.31
N SER A 658 -38.33 -4.72 -13.30
CA SER A 658 -38.26 -3.49 -14.09
C SER A 658 -37.58 -3.81 -15.42
N ASP A 659 -37.61 -2.91 -16.40
CA ASP A 659 -37.03 -3.16 -17.73
C ASP A 659 -35.53 -3.54 -17.67
N GLU A 660 -34.76 -2.89 -16.78
CA GLU A 660 -33.35 -3.23 -16.51
C GLU A 660 -33.14 -4.62 -15.92
N SER A 661 -34.16 -5.20 -15.27
CA SER A 661 -34.04 -6.52 -14.65
C SER A 661 -33.79 -7.61 -15.69
N HIS A 662 -34.18 -7.42 -16.95
CA HIS A 662 -33.87 -8.35 -18.04
C HIS A 662 -32.39 -8.35 -18.45
N ARG A 663 -31.65 -7.26 -18.18
CA ARG A 663 -30.20 -7.11 -18.43
C ARG A 663 -29.35 -7.48 -17.21
N ARG A 664 -29.92 -7.38 -16.00
CA ARG A 664 -29.21 -7.52 -14.72
C ARG A 664 -29.30 -8.92 -14.14
N GLY A 665 -28.21 -9.68 -14.22
CA GLY A 665 -28.02 -10.87 -13.40
C GLY A 665 -27.88 -10.47 -11.93
N THR A 666 -28.59 -11.10 -11.01
CA THR A 666 -28.51 -10.79 -9.58
C THR A 666 -28.33 -12.06 -8.75
N LEU A 667 -27.13 -12.25 -8.19
CA LEU A 667 -26.81 -13.27 -7.21
C LEU A 667 -27.02 -12.71 -5.79
N LEU A 668 -27.63 -13.50 -4.90
CA LEU A 668 -27.90 -13.12 -3.52
C LEU A 668 -27.27 -14.13 -2.55
N LEU A 669 -26.33 -13.67 -1.73
CA LEU A 669 -25.63 -14.47 -0.72
C LEU A 669 -26.04 -13.95 0.67
N PHE A 670 -26.72 -14.81 1.43
CA PHE A 670 -27.30 -14.51 2.75
C PHE A 670 -26.62 -15.36 3.83
N GLY A 671 -25.75 -14.74 4.62
CA GLY A 671 -24.85 -15.41 5.56
C GLY A 671 -23.64 -16.04 4.87
N LEU A 672 -22.54 -16.18 5.61
CA LEU A 672 -21.31 -16.80 5.11
C LEU A 672 -21.50 -18.27 4.71
N SER A 673 -22.47 -18.96 5.31
CA SER A 673 -22.84 -20.35 5.00
C SER A 673 -23.47 -20.58 3.63
N GLN A 674 -23.67 -19.54 2.82
CA GLN A 674 -24.06 -19.64 1.40
C GLN A 674 -22.87 -19.44 0.44
N ILE A 675 -21.65 -19.36 0.96
CA ILE A 675 -20.44 -19.00 0.21
C ILE A 675 -19.47 -20.18 0.21
N SER A 676 -19.59 -21.07 -0.77
CA SER A 676 -18.92 -22.39 -0.78
C SER A 676 -17.39 -22.34 -0.94
N CYS A 677 -16.80 -21.18 -1.20
CA CYS A 677 -15.34 -21.02 -1.23
C CYS A 677 -14.74 -20.81 0.18
N LEU A 678 -15.55 -20.73 1.23
CA LEU A 678 -15.09 -20.55 2.62
C LEU A 678 -15.06 -21.89 3.36
N THR A 679 -13.96 -22.15 4.07
CA THR A 679 -13.87 -23.22 5.05
C THR A 679 -14.40 -22.77 6.42
N THR A 680 -14.54 -23.70 7.36
CA THR A 680 -14.94 -23.39 8.74
C THR A 680 -14.00 -22.37 9.39
N ALA A 681 -12.68 -22.57 9.31
CA ALA A 681 -11.70 -21.69 9.96
C ALA A 681 -11.69 -20.27 9.36
N ILE A 682 -11.79 -20.15 8.03
CA ILE A 682 -11.94 -18.85 7.37
C ILE A 682 -13.27 -18.19 7.78
N THR A 683 -14.35 -18.97 7.90
CA THR A 683 -15.67 -18.46 8.32
C THR A 683 -15.63 -17.92 9.75
N GLU A 684 -15.08 -18.67 10.72
CA GLU A 684 -14.94 -18.26 12.12
C GLU A 684 -14.08 -16.98 12.27
N ALA A 685 -13.00 -16.87 11.49
CA ALA A 685 -12.18 -15.66 11.44
C ALA A 685 -12.93 -14.47 10.84
N LEU A 686 -13.72 -14.67 9.77
CA LEU A 686 -14.55 -13.63 9.17
C LEU A 686 -15.68 -13.19 10.12
N GLU A 687 -16.35 -14.09 10.82
CA GLU A 687 -17.33 -13.73 11.86
C GLU A 687 -16.69 -12.89 12.97
N THR A 688 -15.47 -13.24 13.38
CA THR A 688 -14.66 -12.52 14.37
C THR A 688 -14.25 -11.11 13.92
N LEU A 689 -14.11 -10.88 12.61
CA LEU A 689 -13.91 -9.57 11.97
C LEU A 689 -15.22 -8.77 11.84
N LEU A 690 -16.31 -9.43 11.43
CA LEU A 690 -17.62 -8.81 11.18
C LEU A 690 -18.34 -8.38 12.46
N ALA A 691 -18.09 -9.07 13.58
CA ALA A 691 -18.69 -8.81 14.88
C ALA A 691 -18.12 -7.59 15.64
N ILE A 692 -17.16 -6.85 15.06
CA ILE A 692 -16.53 -5.68 15.70
C ILE A 692 -17.49 -4.49 15.69
N ASP A 693 -18.08 -4.21 16.84
CA ASP A 693 -18.94 -3.04 17.04
C ASP A 693 -18.08 -1.77 17.25
N PRO A 694 -18.39 -0.62 16.60
CA PRO A 694 -17.83 0.68 16.97
C PRO A 694 -18.20 1.17 18.39
N ASP A 695 -19.18 0.56 19.07
CA ASP A 695 -19.63 0.99 20.40
C ASP A 695 -18.56 0.76 21.48
N ILE A 696 -18.01 1.86 22.01
CA ILE A 696 -17.03 1.87 23.11
C ILE A 696 -17.58 1.23 24.40
N ALA A 697 -18.91 1.12 24.56
CA ALA A 697 -19.49 0.37 25.67
C ALA A 697 -19.28 -1.14 25.57
N SER A 698 -19.06 -1.69 24.36
CA SER A 698 -18.72 -3.11 24.15
C SER A 698 -17.22 -3.42 24.12
N PHE A 699 -16.36 -2.43 24.37
CA PHE A 699 -14.90 -2.64 24.39
C PHE A 699 -14.42 -3.39 25.64
N SER A 700 -15.29 -3.59 26.64
CA SER A 700 -15.04 -4.43 27.81
C SER A 700 -16.21 -5.39 28.03
N ASN A 701 -15.88 -6.62 28.45
CA ASN A 701 -16.87 -7.60 28.91
C ASN A 701 -17.26 -7.40 30.39
N ASP A 702 -16.72 -6.38 31.05
CA ASP A 702 -17.11 -5.97 32.42
C ASP A 702 -18.40 -5.14 32.39
N PRO A 703 -19.51 -5.63 32.98
CA PRO A 703 -20.79 -4.91 32.98
C PRO A 703 -20.75 -3.57 33.74
N GLU A 704 -19.85 -3.40 34.71
CA GLU A 704 -19.70 -2.12 35.42
C GLU A 704 -18.95 -1.10 34.55
N ILE A 705 -18.05 -1.52 33.66
CA ILE A 705 -17.42 -0.64 32.66
C ILE A 705 -18.44 -0.26 31.56
N GLU A 706 -19.22 -1.22 31.06
CA GLU A 706 -20.30 -0.96 30.10
C GLU A 706 -21.30 0.08 30.67
N LYS A 707 -21.74 -0.15 31.91
CA LYS A 707 -22.64 0.73 32.68
C LYS A 707 -22.02 2.10 32.97
N TYR A 708 -20.73 2.15 33.32
CA TYR A 708 -19.99 3.41 33.50
C TYR A 708 -19.99 4.24 32.21
N VAL A 709 -19.57 3.65 31.08
CA VAL A 709 -19.58 4.30 29.75
C VAL A 709 -20.98 4.83 29.41
N LYS A 710 -22.02 4.00 29.58
CA LYS A 710 -23.41 4.38 29.32
C LYS A 710 -23.91 5.50 30.23
N SER A 711 -23.46 5.55 31.48
CA SER A 711 -23.79 6.61 32.45
C SER A 711 -23.08 7.94 32.20
N VAL A 712 -21.84 7.91 31.69
CA VAL A 712 -21.02 9.10 31.38
C VAL A 712 -21.42 9.72 30.03
N LEU A 713 -22.00 8.93 29.13
CA LEU A 713 -22.45 9.36 27.80
C LEU A 713 -23.99 9.28 27.64
N PRO A 714 -24.81 9.87 28.54
CA PRO A 714 -26.25 9.65 28.59
C PRO A 714 -27.01 10.18 27.36
N CYS A 715 -26.38 11.08 26.58
CA CYS A 715 -26.93 11.55 25.30
C CYS A 715 -26.67 10.57 24.13
N ALA A 716 -25.65 9.72 24.23
CA ALA A 716 -25.37 8.65 23.26
C ALA A 716 -26.14 7.37 23.62
N TYR A 717 -26.31 7.10 24.91
CA TYR A 717 -27.06 5.94 25.44
C TYR A 717 -28.32 6.39 26.20
N PRO A 718 -29.31 7.03 25.53
CA PRO A 718 -30.50 7.55 26.19
C PRO A 718 -31.34 6.41 26.79
N THR A 719 -31.38 6.36 28.11
CA THR A 719 -32.17 5.37 28.88
C THR A 719 -33.65 5.58 28.58
N ARG A 720 -34.31 4.60 27.95
CA ARG A 720 -35.70 4.77 27.51
C ARG A 720 -36.65 4.66 28.70
N ILE A 721 -37.65 5.53 28.73
CA ILE A 721 -38.66 5.62 29.82
C ILE A 721 -39.50 4.32 29.94
N SER A 722 -39.50 3.48 28.89
CA SER A 722 -40.01 2.11 28.93
C SER A 722 -39.37 1.25 30.04
N ASP A 723 -38.08 1.41 30.24
CA ASP A 723 -37.25 0.43 30.97
C ASP A 723 -37.35 0.70 32.48
N GLN A 724 -37.48 1.98 32.85
CA GLN A 724 -37.88 2.41 34.20
C GLN A 724 -39.25 1.86 34.61
N LYS A 725 -40.22 1.72 33.69
CA LYS A 725 -41.53 1.12 34.00
C LYS A 725 -41.45 -0.39 34.26
N ILE A 726 -40.48 -1.09 33.66
CA ILE A 726 -40.23 -2.51 33.95
C ILE A 726 -39.59 -2.68 35.33
N LEU A 727 -38.64 -1.81 35.69
CA LEU A 727 -38.04 -1.76 37.03
C LEU A 727 -39.07 -1.41 38.10
N GLN A 728 -39.96 -0.44 37.87
CA GLN A 728 -41.04 -0.08 38.79
C GLN A 728 -42.09 -1.20 38.95
N LYS A 729 -42.37 -2.00 37.90
CA LYS A 729 -43.22 -3.19 38.06
C LYS A 729 -42.58 -4.23 38.97
N ARG A 730 -41.28 -4.54 38.78
CA ARG A 730 -40.55 -5.52 39.60
C ARG A 730 -40.49 -5.14 41.09
N THR A 731 -40.47 -3.86 41.43
CA THR A 731 -40.53 -3.41 42.83
C THR A 731 -41.95 -3.38 43.42
N PHE A 732 -43.01 -3.24 42.59
CA PHE A 732 -44.39 -3.41 43.05
C PHE A 732 -44.74 -4.88 43.32
N ASP A 733 -44.31 -5.81 42.47
CA ASP A 733 -44.64 -7.24 42.64
C ASP A 733 -43.90 -7.86 43.86
N SER A 734 -42.69 -7.41 44.19
CA SER A 734 -41.95 -7.90 45.36
C SER A 734 -42.59 -7.48 46.70
N THR A 735 -43.05 -6.23 46.81
CA THR A 735 -43.72 -5.75 48.04
C THR A 735 -45.04 -6.47 48.31
N ARG A 736 -45.76 -6.89 47.26
CA ARG A 736 -47.01 -7.67 47.40
C ARG A 736 -46.77 -9.11 47.88
N SER A 737 -45.59 -9.68 47.62
CA SER A 737 -45.20 -11.04 48.02
C SER A 737 -44.89 -11.17 49.52
N GLN A 738 -44.50 -10.08 50.19
CA GLN A 738 -44.09 -10.12 51.61
C GLN A 738 -45.26 -9.87 52.60
N ALA A 739 -46.37 -9.29 52.14
CA ALA A 739 -47.50 -8.89 52.99
C ALA A 739 -48.42 -10.06 53.44
N SER A 740 -48.26 -11.27 52.90
CA SER A 740 -49.15 -12.42 53.15
C SER A 740 -48.68 -13.39 54.23
N ASN A 741 -47.39 -13.39 54.60
CA ASN A 741 -46.76 -14.44 55.41
C ASN A 741 -46.47 -14.07 56.88
N ALA A 742 -47.16 -13.08 57.45
CA ALA A 742 -46.95 -12.64 58.83
C ALA A 742 -48.27 -12.43 59.61
N LYS A 743 -48.94 -13.52 59.99
CA LYS A 743 -50.02 -13.49 61.00
C LYS A 743 -49.82 -14.54 62.10
N GLY A 744 -49.50 -14.06 63.30
CA GLY A 744 -49.85 -14.73 64.56
C GLY A 744 -48.69 -15.17 65.47
N LYS A 745 -48.39 -14.36 66.48
CA LYS A 745 -48.42 -14.69 67.94
C LYS A 745 -47.64 -13.65 68.76
N GLY A 746 -47.90 -13.59 70.08
CA GLY A 746 -47.01 -12.96 71.08
C GLY A 746 -47.42 -11.55 71.49
N VAL A 747 -48.16 -11.43 72.60
CA VAL A 747 -48.62 -10.16 73.20
C VAL A 747 -47.72 -9.78 74.39
N GLN A 748 -47.63 -8.47 74.68
CA GLN A 748 -47.40 -7.84 76.00
C GLN A 748 -45.99 -7.28 76.38
N GLN A 749 -46.04 -6.04 76.89
CA GLN A 749 -45.26 -5.43 78.00
C GLN A 749 -43.83 -4.83 77.84
N ASN A 750 -43.82 -3.48 77.84
CA ASN A 750 -43.23 -2.57 78.87
C ASN A 750 -41.72 -2.17 78.93
N LEU A 751 -41.56 -0.82 78.88
CA LEU A 751 -40.76 0.09 79.74
C LEU A 751 -39.22 0.17 79.64
N ASP A 752 -38.77 1.44 79.42
CA ASP A 752 -37.64 2.20 80.01
C ASP A 752 -36.18 1.64 79.91
N ASP A 753 -35.09 2.42 79.98
CA ASP A 753 -34.86 3.86 80.20
C ASP A 753 -33.55 4.38 79.51
N LYS A 754 -33.22 5.67 79.71
CA LYS A 754 -31.89 6.39 79.80
C LYS A 754 -30.55 5.60 79.70
N SER A 755 -29.36 6.15 79.42
CA SER A 755 -28.79 7.46 78.92
C SER A 755 -27.23 7.26 78.83
N ASP A 756 -26.27 8.19 78.57
CA ASP A 756 -26.16 9.62 78.22
C ASP A 756 -24.77 9.88 77.53
N VAL A 757 -24.21 11.10 77.56
CA VAL A 757 -22.79 11.50 77.27
C VAL A 757 -22.39 11.48 75.77
N MET A 758 -22.16 12.57 75.01
CA MET A 758 -21.87 14.00 75.24
C MET A 758 -20.36 14.39 75.37
N LEU A 759 -19.94 15.30 74.47
CA LEU A 759 -18.71 16.13 74.33
C LEU A 759 -17.65 15.68 73.30
N GLY A 760 -17.09 16.55 72.44
CA GLY A 760 -17.47 17.94 72.10
C GLY A 760 -16.43 18.72 71.26
N SER A 761 -16.90 19.45 70.22
CA SER A 761 -16.45 20.79 69.73
C SER A 761 -14.98 21.02 69.25
N GLU A 762 -14.60 22.05 68.46
CA GLU A 762 -15.20 23.35 68.07
C GLU A 762 -14.88 23.81 66.61
N SER A 763 -15.82 24.56 65.98
CA SER A 763 -15.61 25.69 65.01
C SER A 763 -14.82 25.44 63.69
N SER A 764 -14.78 26.29 62.66
CA SER A 764 -15.56 27.45 62.14
C SER A 764 -15.17 27.61 60.64
N GLY A 765 -15.82 28.36 59.74
CA GLY A 765 -17.04 29.18 59.75
C GLY A 765 -17.31 29.69 58.31
N ASP A 766 -18.52 30.14 57.99
CA ASP A 766 -18.98 30.51 56.63
C ASP A 766 -19.43 31.99 56.53
N HIS A 767 -19.46 32.58 55.32
CA HIS A 767 -20.53 33.46 54.79
C HIS A 767 -20.14 34.37 53.60
N GLY A 768 -21.15 34.71 52.76
CA GLY A 768 -21.16 35.79 51.75
C GLY A 768 -21.58 35.30 50.35
N GLN A 769 -22.87 35.26 49.95
CA GLN A 769 -23.79 36.39 49.63
C GLN A 769 -23.18 37.40 48.62
N ASN A 770 -23.82 37.85 47.52
CA ASN A 770 -25.23 37.75 47.04
C ASN A 770 -25.28 38.17 45.52
N GLU A 771 -26.34 38.06 44.67
CA GLU A 771 -27.75 37.60 44.81
C GLU A 771 -28.45 37.19 43.45
N THR A 772 -29.48 37.94 43.01
CA THR A 772 -30.48 37.78 41.92
C THR A 772 -30.13 38.52 40.60
N ALA A 773 -30.85 38.47 39.46
CA ALA A 773 -31.72 37.46 38.81
C ALA A 773 -32.11 37.90 37.36
N LYS A 774 -32.66 36.97 36.56
CA LYS A 774 -33.57 37.11 35.38
C LYS A 774 -33.66 38.45 34.61
N THR A 775 -33.47 38.44 33.28
CA THR A 775 -34.47 38.96 32.30
C THR A 775 -34.22 38.52 30.84
N LYS A 776 -35.15 38.85 29.92
CA LYS A 776 -35.14 38.49 28.48
C LYS A 776 -35.01 39.75 27.58
N THR A 777 -34.32 39.61 26.45
CA THR A 777 -34.58 40.25 25.12
C THR A 777 -33.66 39.52 24.12
N GLN A 778 -34.03 39.03 22.93
CA GLN A 778 -34.98 39.45 21.88
C GLN A 778 -34.42 40.50 20.89
N ASP A 779 -34.34 40.07 19.62
CA ASP A 779 -34.27 40.79 18.34
C ASP A 779 -33.50 42.12 18.21
N ASN A 780 -32.52 42.17 17.29
CA ASN A 780 -32.82 42.81 15.99
C ASN A 780 -31.81 42.56 14.85
N ILE A 781 -32.29 42.76 13.63
CA ILE A 781 -31.55 42.73 12.36
C ILE A 781 -30.90 44.09 12.11
N LYS A 782 -29.71 44.14 11.49
CA LYS A 782 -29.35 45.27 10.62
C LYS A 782 -28.43 44.89 9.45
N THR A 783 -28.77 45.43 8.29
CA THR A 783 -28.04 45.28 7.03
C THR A 783 -27.25 46.56 6.73
N SER A 784 -26.17 46.46 5.95
CA SER A 784 -25.92 47.46 4.90
C SER A 784 -24.95 46.98 3.82
N LYS A 785 -25.23 47.44 2.60
CA LYS A 785 -24.46 47.29 1.38
C LYS A 785 -23.24 48.23 1.41
N ARG A 786 -22.16 47.90 0.67
CA ARG A 786 -21.80 48.71 -0.51
C ARG A 786 -20.80 48.04 -1.47
N THR A 787 -21.09 48.30 -2.75
CA THR A 787 -20.19 48.46 -3.92
C THR A 787 -18.70 48.70 -3.61
N GLY A 788 -17.72 48.15 -4.33
CA GLY A 788 -17.74 47.50 -5.65
C GLY A 788 -17.33 48.46 -6.78
N ASN A 789 -16.36 48.08 -7.62
CA ASN A 789 -15.91 48.89 -8.76
C ASN A 789 -15.48 48.00 -9.97
N LYS A 790 -15.51 48.55 -11.19
CA LYS A 790 -15.23 47.84 -12.46
C LYS A 790 -14.14 48.57 -13.26
N SER A 791 -13.26 47.81 -13.91
CA SER A 791 -12.43 48.32 -15.03
C SER A 791 -12.47 47.36 -16.21
N LYS A 792 -13.02 47.80 -17.35
CA LYS A 792 -13.05 47.04 -18.61
C LYS A 792 -11.70 47.12 -19.32
N LYS A 793 -11.34 46.08 -20.07
CA LYS A 793 -10.95 46.21 -21.50
C LYS A 793 -11.22 44.89 -22.25
N GLN A 794 -11.37 45.00 -23.57
CA GLN A 794 -11.74 43.93 -24.50
C GLN A 794 -10.70 43.83 -25.63
N ARG A 795 -10.85 42.77 -26.45
CA ARG A 795 -10.12 42.42 -27.69
C ARG A 795 -8.81 41.64 -27.44
N GLY A 796 -8.48 40.63 -28.25
CA GLY A 796 -9.11 40.13 -29.48
C GLY A 796 -8.90 38.64 -29.77
N ARG A 797 -9.53 38.15 -30.84
CA ARG A 797 -9.45 36.75 -31.34
C ARG A 797 -8.09 36.47 -32.00
N LEU A 798 -7.58 35.23 -31.94
CA LEU A 798 -7.66 34.25 -33.04
C LEU A 798 -6.97 32.89 -32.73
N PHE A 799 -7.44 31.84 -33.40
CA PHE A 799 -6.85 30.49 -33.56
C PHE A 799 -5.84 30.49 -34.75
N PRO A 800 -5.08 29.42 -35.10
CA PRO A 800 -5.31 27.99 -34.82
C PRO A 800 -4.08 27.09 -34.50
N GLN A 801 -4.34 25.79 -34.48
CA GLN A 801 -3.40 24.65 -34.40
C GLN A 801 -2.33 24.63 -35.51
N LYS A 802 -1.16 24.04 -35.23
CA LYS A 802 -0.64 22.78 -35.85
C LYS A 802 0.90 22.65 -35.68
N LYS A 803 1.34 21.59 -34.99
CA LYS A 803 1.72 20.34 -35.67
C LYS A 803 1.70 19.18 -34.68
#